data_AF-A0AAD7W229-F1
#
_entry.id   AF-A0AAD7W229-F1
#
_cell.length_a   1.000
_cell.length_b   1.000
_cell.length_c   1.000
_cell.angle_alpha   90.00
_cell.angle_beta   90.00
_cell.angle_gamma   90.00
#
_symmetry.space_group_name_H-M   'P 1'
#
loop_
_entity.id
_entity.type
_entity.pdbx_description
1 polymer ?
#
loop_
_entity_poly.entity_id
_entity_poly.type
_entity_poly.pdbx_seq_one_letter_code
_entity_poly.pdbx_strand_id
1 'polypeptide(L)'
;MIRHSMDVVKNAVEHLNPGQTPVVTFDQPLFALAKQIQWKWPESYGEDQIVVMFGGLHIEMVALKTLGDWLQGSGWVQALVQAEIATAGTADSFLRASHVLGTRRAHQVTAAALYILQHRAYNHYCLGETRDAEDLPEFEDWCCQRGEDIPQFHYWATVLELELLVLVYVRSLRQGSLMMYLDALTELGPWFHALDHTHYARWIPVHLKDMAELTTKHPDVARKFREGHFTVQKTQRVFSSIPIDQAHEQNNACIKGDGGAVGLTDNLSALRRWMVAGPEVARVIEEFQDGNQHWRRQTADTRHHDQTPSVQASFVKDTRSLVGVIEEMGNPFEEESQDVVKLDTKEIAGPAAVETVMNAKRIGQEQFEAFTRECLLDRTKAVDDPIPRNKLKVFSTSTPRSQSKGQQQLASVKNDRELFARLYIGCQMRDGNLEELFHHENQACPPALSDGGSLCTGTKNDLLTCLEEVSDAKTETPVTTCIVLDGAAIVQMLKPAASKTFEEYAQQIFIPYMSTKLQTVSRLDLVWDTYLADSLKGSTRAKRGQGVRRRVVAAAAIPGNWQNFLRVDSNKTELFRFLSAALMEWFDQEDKQLVITDGEAVLSKPLLPDLTSLAPCNHEEADSRMLLHASHAGQHGHHAILIRTVDTDVVVLAVSLAQELQPEDEL
;
A
#
# COMPACT_ATOMS: atom_id res chain seq x y z
N MET A 1 1.66 26.47 31.68
CA MET A 1 1.57 25.09 32.19
C MET A 1 2.95 24.42 32.20
N ILE A 2 3.58 24.14 31.04
CA ILE A 2 4.85 23.38 30.98
C ILE A 2 5.99 24.01 31.79
N ARG A 3 6.16 25.33 31.73
CA ARG A 3 7.13 26.03 32.60
C ARG A 3 6.92 25.75 34.09
N HIS A 4 5.66 25.77 34.54
CA HIS A 4 5.32 25.45 35.92
C HIS A 4 5.62 23.99 36.26
N SER A 5 5.34 23.05 35.35
CA SER A 5 5.74 21.64 35.53
C SER A 5 7.25 21.50 35.69
N MET A 6 8.05 22.23 34.91
CA MET A 6 9.51 22.25 35.06
C MET A 6 9.93 22.83 36.42
N ASP A 7 9.32 23.92 36.89
CA ASP A 7 9.56 24.47 38.24
C ASP A 7 9.29 23.45 39.34
N VAL A 8 8.16 22.72 39.23
CA VAL A 8 7.80 21.68 40.21
C VAL A 8 8.84 20.57 40.23
N VAL A 9 9.30 20.09 39.08
CA VAL A 9 10.35 19.06 39.01
C VAL A 9 11.66 19.58 39.61
N LYS A 10 12.08 20.80 39.28
CA LYS A 10 13.29 21.43 39.87
C LYS A 10 13.19 21.51 41.39
N ASN A 11 12.08 22.02 41.91
CA ASN A 11 11.86 22.18 43.35
C ASN A 11 11.80 20.82 44.08
N ALA A 12 11.19 19.81 43.45
CA ALA A 12 11.14 18.46 44.01
C ALA A 12 12.53 17.82 44.07
N VAL A 13 13.33 17.96 43.01
CA VAL A 13 14.72 17.47 42.97
C VAL A 13 15.57 18.20 44.00
N GLU A 14 15.48 19.53 44.09
CA GLU A 14 16.23 20.30 45.08
C GLU A 14 15.85 19.92 46.52
N HIS A 15 14.57 19.62 46.77
CA HIS A 15 14.12 19.19 48.09
C HIS A 15 14.58 17.77 48.46
N LEU A 16 14.46 16.82 47.53
CA LEU A 16 14.74 15.41 47.79
C LEU A 16 16.22 15.05 47.63
N ASN A 17 16.90 15.69 46.69
CA ASN A 17 18.28 15.42 46.29
C ASN A 17 19.02 16.74 45.94
N PRO A 18 19.31 17.59 46.94
CA PRO A 18 19.95 18.89 46.72
C PRO A 18 21.23 18.78 45.88
N GLY A 19 21.39 19.68 44.90
CA GLY A 19 22.56 19.73 44.02
C GLY A 19 22.57 18.70 42.87
N GLN A 20 21.57 17.83 42.75
CA GLN A 20 21.42 17.00 41.56
C GLN A 20 20.75 17.76 40.41
N THR A 21 21.17 17.45 39.18
CA THR A 21 20.52 17.98 37.98
C THR A 21 19.12 17.39 37.81
N PRO A 22 18.07 18.23 37.71
CA PRO A 22 16.73 17.76 37.41
C PRO A 22 16.63 17.14 36.01
N VAL A 23 15.92 16.02 35.89
CA VAL A 23 15.61 15.35 34.61
C VAL A 23 14.10 15.27 34.47
N VAL A 24 13.57 15.61 33.30
CA VAL A 24 12.14 15.51 33.01
C VAL A 24 11.91 14.91 31.62
N THR A 25 10.91 14.05 31.49
CA THR A 25 10.53 13.44 30.22
C THR A 25 9.18 14.00 29.74
N PHE A 26 9.08 14.33 28.46
CA PHE A 26 7.85 14.82 27.83
C PHE A 26 7.54 14.05 26.54
N ASP A 27 6.25 13.90 26.23
CA ASP A 27 5.81 13.44 24.90
C ASP A 27 6.12 14.51 23.82
N GLN A 28 5.91 14.19 22.54
CA GLN A 28 6.41 15.02 21.44
C GLN A 28 5.93 16.49 21.50
N PRO A 29 4.62 16.81 21.66
CA PRO A 29 4.17 18.21 21.69
C PRO A 29 4.73 18.97 22.88
N LEU A 30 4.85 18.32 24.03
CA LEU A 30 5.34 18.95 25.25
C LEU A 30 6.87 19.08 25.26
N PHE A 31 7.59 18.14 24.66
CA PHE A 31 9.04 18.21 24.45
C PHE A 31 9.40 19.44 23.63
N ALA A 32 8.69 19.68 22.52
CA ALA A 32 8.87 20.86 21.68
C ALA A 32 8.73 22.17 22.48
N LEU A 33 7.67 22.28 23.29
CA LEU A 33 7.43 23.44 24.16
C LEU A 33 8.51 23.56 25.24
N ALA A 34 8.95 22.46 25.84
CA ALA A 34 10.01 22.45 26.83
C ALA A 34 11.33 22.97 26.23
N LYS A 35 11.72 22.51 25.03
CA LYS A 35 12.91 23.02 24.32
C LYS A 35 12.81 24.52 24.04
N GLN A 36 11.65 25.00 23.56
CA GLN A 36 11.42 26.44 23.38
C GLN A 36 11.54 27.22 24.69
N ILE A 37 11.10 26.66 25.82
CA ILE A 37 11.29 27.25 27.15
C ILE A 37 12.79 27.31 27.50
N GLN A 38 13.56 26.24 27.27
CA GLN A 38 15.01 26.23 27.54
C GLN A 38 15.73 27.32 26.73
N TRP A 39 15.39 27.48 25.46
CA TRP A 39 16.02 28.46 24.58
C TRP A 39 15.60 29.90 24.88
N LYS A 40 14.35 30.11 25.32
CA LYS A 40 13.84 31.45 25.65
C LYS A 40 14.29 31.96 27.02
N TRP A 41 14.52 31.06 27.97
CA TRP A 41 14.92 31.40 29.34
C TRP A 41 16.14 30.58 29.79
N PRO A 42 17.31 30.77 29.16
CA PRO A 42 18.49 29.93 29.37
C PRO A 42 19.02 29.99 30.81
N GLU A 43 18.93 31.14 31.48
CA GLU A 43 19.41 31.29 32.87
C GLU A 43 18.61 30.45 33.87
N SER A 44 17.31 30.25 33.62
CA SER A 44 16.42 29.55 34.57
C SER A 44 16.10 28.11 34.16
N TYR A 45 16.04 27.83 32.86
CA TYR A 45 15.59 26.55 32.30
C TYR A 45 16.50 26.04 31.19
N GLY A 46 17.65 26.67 30.97
CA GLY A 46 18.57 26.30 29.90
C GLY A 46 18.99 24.84 29.97
N GLU A 47 19.63 24.40 28.90
CA GLU A 47 20.10 23.02 28.75
C GLU A 47 21.10 22.61 29.83
N ASP A 48 21.77 23.56 30.49
CA ASP A 48 22.68 23.33 31.62
C ASP A 48 21.98 23.34 32.99
N GLN A 49 20.69 23.65 33.04
CA GLN A 49 19.91 23.76 34.30
C GLN A 49 18.97 22.58 34.52
N ILE A 50 18.45 21.99 33.44
CA ILE A 50 17.50 20.89 33.47
C ILE A 50 17.64 20.05 32.21
N VAL A 51 17.72 18.73 32.36
CA VAL A 51 17.74 17.81 31.23
C VAL A 51 16.31 17.48 30.83
N VAL A 52 15.97 17.75 29.57
CA VAL A 52 14.69 17.40 28.99
C VAL A 52 14.87 16.19 28.08
N MET A 53 14.15 15.11 28.36
CA MET A 53 14.17 13.89 27.58
C MET A 53 12.89 13.71 26.76
N PHE A 54 13.06 13.18 25.56
CA PHE A 54 11.95 12.78 24.71
C PHE A 54 11.32 11.46 25.19
N GLY A 55 9.98 11.40 25.24
CA GLY A 55 9.21 10.25 25.70
C GLY A 55 9.50 8.97 24.91
N GLY A 56 10.09 7.98 25.58
CA GLY A 56 10.54 6.75 24.94
C GLY A 56 9.41 5.86 24.44
N LEU A 57 8.26 5.83 25.14
CA LEU A 57 7.06 5.11 24.67
C LEU A 57 6.50 5.75 23.41
N HIS A 58 6.44 7.07 23.37
CA HIS A 58 5.90 7.80 22.22
C HIS A 58 6.81 7.71 20.99
N ILE A 59 8.12 7.53 21.18
CA ILE A 59 9.06 7.18 20.11
C ILE A 59 8.76 5.77 19.59
N GLU A 60 8.58 4.77 20.48
CA GLU A 60 8.20 3.41 20.05
C GLU A 60 6.90 3.43 19.23
N MET A 61 5.90 4.19 19.70
CA MET A 61 4.62 4.32 19.01
C MET A 61 4.75 4.92 17.62
N VAL A 62 5.57 5.97 17.43
CA VAL A 62 5.76 6.53 16.09
C VAL A 62 6.56 5.57 15.21
N ALA A 63 7.56 4.87 15.74
CA ALA A 63 8.35 3.94 14.94
C ALA A 63 7.51 2.76 14.43
N LEU A 64 6.57 2.26 15.25
CA LEU A 64 5.57 1.29 14.82
C LEU A 64 4.58 1.87 13.79
N LYS A 65 4.21 3.15 13.89
CA LYS A 65 3.39 3.81 12.86
C LYS A 65 4.15 3.99 11.55
N THR A 66 5.44 4.29 11.61
CA THR A 66 6.33 4.38 10.45
C THR A 66 6.40 3.04 9.72
N LEU A 67 6.54 1.94 10.45
CA LEU A 67 6.38 0.58 9.90
C LEU A 67 4.99 0.35 9.29
N GLY A 68 3.93 0.78 9.98
CA GLY A 68 2.56 0.69 9.49
C GLY A 68 2.32 1.45 8.20
N ASP A 69 2.87 2.65 8.05
CA ASP A 69 2.80 3.46 6.83
C ASP A 69 3.56 2.77 5.67
N TRP A 70 4.68 2.12 5.96
CA TRP A 70 5.41 1.30 4.98
C TRP A 70 4.65 0.04 4.55
N LEU A 71 4.00 -0.65 5.49
CA LEU A 71 3.24 -1.89 5.28
C LEU A 71 1.81 -1.66 4.77
N GLN A 72 1.35 -0.41 4.73
CA GLN A 72 -0.02 -0.11 4.36
C GLN A 72 -0.31 -0.59 2.93
N GLY A 73 -1.30 -1.47 2.79
CA GLY A 73 -1.76 -1.96 1.49
C GLY A 73 -0.87 -3.04 0.86
N SER A 74 0.14 -3.56 1.56
CA SER A 74 1.05 -4.60 1.07
C SER A 74 0.47 -6.02 1.06
N GLY A 75 -0.68 -6.24 1.71
CA GLY A 75 -1.24 -7.57 1.98
C GLY A 75 -0.83 -8.15 3.34
N TRP A 76 0.03 -7.46 4.12
CA TRP A 76 0.45 -7.90 5.46
C TRP A 76 -0.72 -8.11 6.43
N VAL A 77 -1.69 -7.21 6.44
CA VAL A 77 -2.90 -7.32 7.29
C VAL A 77 -3.68 -8.59 6.95
N GLN A 78 -3.84 -8.89 5.66
CA GLN A 78 -4.53 -10.08 5.19
C GLN A 78 -3.78 -11.35 5.56
N ALA A 79 -2.44 -11.34 5.45
CA ALA A 79 -1.61 -12.46 5.90
C ALA A 79 -1.79 -12.74 7.40
N LEU A 80 -1.80 -11.71 8.26
CA LEU A 80 -2.05 -11.89 9.69
C LEU A 80 -3.45 -12.45 10.00
N VAL A 81 -4.46 -12.04 9.22
CA VAL A 81 -5.84 -12.51 9.38
C VAL A 81 -5.98 -13.96 8.94
N GLN A 82 -5.43 -14.33 7.79
CA GLN A 82 -5.46 -15.70 7.28
C GLN A 82 -4.63 -16.65 8.16
N ALA A 83 -3.55 -16.15 8.76
CA ALA A 83 -2.75 -16.91 9.73
C ALA A 83 -3.40 -17.06 11.12
N GLU A 84 -4.62 -16.52 11.31
CA GLU A 84 -5.36 -16.50 12.57
C GLU A 84 -4.61 -15.82 13.74
N ILE A 85 -3.68 -14.91 13.43
CA ILE A 85 -2.92 -14.17 14.45
C ILE A 85 -3.76 -13.07 15.07
N ALA A 86 -4.59 -12.42 14.25
CA ALA A 86 -5.48 -11.35 14.67
C ALA A 86 -6.74 -11.30 13.79
N THR A 87 -7.84 -10.80 14.35
CA THR A 87 -9.03 -10.49 13.56
C THR A 87 -8.77 -9.29 12.65
N ALA A 88 -9.54 -9.13 11.57
CA ALA A 88 -9.33 -8.04 10.59
C ALA A 88 -9.25 -6.64 11.23
N GLY A 89 -10.14 -6.34 12.18
CA GLY A 89 -10.11 -5.05 12.90
C GLY A 89 -8.87 -4.87 13.77
N THR A 90 -8.42 -5.94 14.44
CA THR A 90 -7.22 -5.90 15.28
C THR A 90 -5.95 -5.80 14.42
N ALA A 91 -5.86 -6.56 13.33
CA ALA A 91 -4.74 -6.51 12.40
C ALA A 91 -4.60 -5.12 11.74
N ASP A 92 -5.71 -4.51 11.31
CA ASP A 92 -5.72 -3.13 10.78
C ASP A 92 -5.30 -2.10 11.84
N SER A 93 -5.61 -2.35 13.12
CA SER A 93 -5.17 -1.48 14.23
C SER A 93 -3.66 -1.48 14.45
N PHE A 94 -2.95 -2.54 14.03
CA PHE A 94 -1.50 -2.63 14.16
C PHE A 94 -0.78 -1.65 13.23
N LEU A 95 -1.32 -1.38 12.03
CA LEU A 95 -0.79 -0.33 11.14
C LEU A 95 -0.78 1.06 11.80
N ARG A 96 -1.73 1.32 12.69
CA ARG A 96 -1.84 2.61 13.41
C ARG A 96 -1.17 2.59 14.79
N ALA A 97 -0.58 1.46 15.18
CA ALA A 97 -0.03 1.20 16.50
C ALA A 97 -1.00 1.56 17.66
N SER A 98 -2.30 1.29 17.50
CA SER A 98 -3.32 1.63 18.50
C SER A 98 -3.08 0.94 19.84
N HIS A 99 -2.53 -0.27 19.81
CA HIS A 99 -2.17 -1.05 20.99
C HIS A 99 -0.71 -1.49 20.88
N VAL A 100 0.19 -0.78 21.58
CA VAL A 100 1.65 -0.94 21.45
C VAL A 100 2.10 -2.38 21.67
N LEU A 101 1.65 -3.05 22.73
CA LEU A 101 2.07 -4.42 23.05
C LEU A 101 1.62 -5.43 21.98
N GLY A 102 0.36 -5.35 21.54
CA GLY A 102 -0.17 -6.24 20.51
C GLY A 102 0.51 -6.01 19.14
N THR A 103 0.70 -4.74 18.79
CA THR A 103 1.40 -4.32 17.57
C THR A 103 2.85 -4.83 17.57
N ARG A 104 3.58 -4.64 18.68
CA ARG A 104 4.94 -5.15 18.84
C ARG A 104 5.01 -6.67 18.67
N ARG A 105 4.08 -7.42 19.28
CA ARG A 105 4.02 -8.88 19.13
C ARG A 105 3.80 -9.30 17.67
N ALA A 106 2.91 -8.61 16.94
CA ALA A 106 2.67 -8.88 15.52
C ALA A 106 3.93 -8.66 14.67
N HIS A 107 4.68 -7.58 14.90
CA HIS A 107 5.95 -7.34 14.21
C HIS A 107 7.06 -8.33 14.62
N GLN A 108 7.11 -8.78 15.88
CA GLN A 108 8.05 -9.84 16.28
C GLN A 108 7.77 -11.15 15.52
N VAL A 109 6.50 -11.52 15.37
CA VAL A 109 6.09 -12.71 14.59
C VAL A 109 6.40 -12.51 13.11
N THR A 110 6.15 -11.32 12.57
CA THR A 110 6.44 -10.97 11.17
C THR A 110 7.94 -11.04 10.87
N ALA A 111 8.78 -10.42 11.69
CA ALA A 111 10.23 -10.44 11.52
C ALA A 111 10.78 -11.87 11.53
N ALA A 112 10.31 -12.71 12.47
CA ALA A 112 10.70 -14.12 12.51
C ALA A 112 10.23 -14.89 11.27
N ALA A 113 9.01 -14.64 10.79
CA ALA A 113 8.48 -15.27 9.58
C ALA A 113 9.27 -14.85 8.33
N LEU A 114 9.52 -13.55 8.14
CA LEU A 114 10.28 -13.01 7.02
C LEU A 114 11.72 -13.55 7.00
N TYR A 115 12.39 -13.60 8.15
CA TYR A 115 13.74 -14.18 8.24
C TYR A 115 13.76 -15.67 7.82
N ILE A 116 12.77 -16.46 8.25
CA ILE A 116 12.63 -17.86 7.84
C ILE A 116 12.41 -17.97 6.33
N LEU A 117 11.53 -17.14 5.76
CA LEU A 117 11.20 -17.15 4.34
C LEU A 117 12.38 -16.72 3.46
N GLN A 118 13.18 -15.75 3.92
CA GLN A 118 14.39 -15.29 3.24
C GLN A 118 15.43 -16.43 3.19
N HIS A 119 15.62 -17.16 4.30
CA HIS A 119 16.48 -18.35 4.34
C HIS A 119 15.95 -19.49 3.45
N ARG A 120 14.63 -19.69 3.38
CA ARG A 120 14.03 -20.69 2.47
C ARG A 120 14.27 -20.33 1.01
N ALA A 121 14.11 -19.06 0.64
CA ALA A 121 14.40 -18.57 -0.70
C ALA A 121 15.88 -18.76 -1.07
N TYR A 122 16.81 -18.47 -0.15
CA TYR A 122 18.24 -18.73 -0.34
C TYR A 122 18.54 -20.22 -0.54
N ASN A 123 17.96 -21.09 0.30
CA ASN A 123 18.14 -22.53 0.15
C ASN A 123 17.60 -23.04 -1.20
N HIS A 124 16.47 -22.49 -1.67
CA HIS A 124 15.94 -22.82 -2.99
C HIS A 124 16.87 -22.36 -4.12
N TYR A 125 17.42 -21.14 -4.02
CA TYR A 125 18.45 -20.63 -4.93
C TYR A 125 19.67 -21.56 -5.00
N CYS A 126 20.22 -21.97 -3.85
CA CYS A 126 21.37 -22.88 -3.78
C CYS A 126 21.09 -24.27 -4.37
N LEU A 127 19.85 -24.75 -4.31
CA LEU A 127 19.46 -26.04 -4.90
C LEU A 127 19.24 -25.97 -6.42
N GLY A 128 18.91 -24.78 -6.95
CA GLY A 128 18.67 -24.56 -8.39
C GLY A 128 19.93 -24.27 -9.20
N GLU A 129 21.00 -23.80 -8.57
CA GLU A 129 22.30 -23.53 -9.21
C GLU A 129 23.10 -24.84 -9.41
N THR A 130 23.51 -25.12 -10.64
CA THR A 130 24.38 -26.27 -10.97
C THR A 130 25.86 -25.99 -10.72
N ARG A 131 26.20 -24.91 -9.99
CA ARG A 131 27.58 -24.50 -9.71
C ARG A 131 28.18 -25.30 -8.56
N ASP A 132 29.51 -25.36 -8.51
CA ASP A 132 30.23 -25.91 -7.37
C ASP A 132 29.94 -25.06 -6.12
N ALA A 133 29.83 -25.71 -4.95
CA ALA A 133 29.43 -25.04 -3.70
C ALA A 133 30.35 -23.89 -3.25
N GLU A 134 31.57 -23.81 -3.81
CA GLU A 134 32.55 -22.73 -3.55
C GLU A 134 32.23 -21.43 -4.31
N ASP A 135 31.36 -21.46 -5.33
CA ASP A 135 30.99 -20.29 -6.16
C ASP A 135 29.67 -19.63 -5.74
N LEU A 136 28.98 -20.16 -4.72
CA LEU A 136 27.74 -19.59 -4.21
C LEU A 136 28.03 -18.43 -3.25
N PRO A 137 27.37 -17.26 -3.41
CA PRO A 137 27.52 -16.16 -2.47
C PRO A 137 27.03 -16.55 -1.08
N GLU A 138 27.65 -16.04 -0.01
CA GLU A 138 27.14 -16.21 1.34
C GLU A 138 25.72 -15.59 1.47
N PHE A 139 24.93 -16.07 2.43
CA PHE A 139 23.53 -15.65 2.61
C PHE A 139 23.36 -14.13 2.67
N GLU A 140 24.24 -13.44 3.39
CA GLU A 140 24.19 -11.99 3.56
C GLU A 140 24.52 -11.27 2.24
N ASP A 141 25.55 -11.71 1.51
CA ASP A 141 25.91 -11.17 0.20
C ASP A 141 24.82 -11.42 -0.84
N TRP A 142 24.20 -12.61 -0.82
CA TRP A 142 23.06 -12.93 -1.68
C TRP A 142 21.87 -12.02 -1.38
N CYS A 143 21.55 -11.78 -0.11
CA CYS A 143 20.47 -10.88 0.27
C CYS A 143 20.74 -9.45 -0.20
N CYS A 144 21.98 -8.97 -0.09
CA CYS A 144 22.38 -7.65 -0.59
C CYS A 144 22.19 -7.55 -2.11
N GLN A 145 22.72 -8.49 -2.88
CA GLN A 145 22.59 -8.52 -4.35
C GLN A 145 21.11 -8.56 -4.77
N ARG A 146 20.33 -9.48 -4.19
CA ARG A 146 18.90 -9.60 -4.48
C ARG A 146 18.12 -8.35 -4.10
N GLY A 147 18.49 -7.68 -3.01
CA GLY A 147 17.90 -6.42 -2.58
C GLY A 147 18.25 -5.24 -3.49
N GLU A 148 19.34 -5.28 -4.24
CA GLU A 148 19.67 -4.27 -5.25
C GLU A 148 18.96 -4.53 -6.58
N ASP A 149 18.85 -5.80 -6.96
CA ASP A 149 18.34 -6.20 -8.28
C ASP A 149 16.81 -6.34 -8.33
N ILE A 150 16.16 -6.77 -7.23
CA ILE A 150 14.75 -7.14 -7.22
C ILE A 150 13.95 -6.23 -6.27
N PRO A 151 13.09 -5.32 -6.79
CA PRO A 151 12.31 -4.39 -5.96
C PRO A 151 11.40 -5.07 -4.93
N GLN A 152 10.78 -6.20 -5.28
CA GLN A 152 9.94 -6.95 -4.33
C GLN A 152 10.76 -7.50 -3.16
N PHE A 153 11.96 -8.01 -3.44
CA PHE A 153 12.89 -8.47 -2.41
C PHE A 153 13.31 -7.30 -1.52
N HIS A 154 13.72 -6.18 -2.14
CA HIS A 154 14.11 -4.97 -1.43
C HIS A 154 13.03 -4.49 -0.46
N TYR A 155 11.76 -4.48 -0.91
CA TYR A 155 10.64 -4.03 -0.09
C TYR A 155 10.48 -4.86 1.19
N TRP A 156 10.46 -6.19 1.09
CA TRP A 156 10.27 -7.07 2.25
C TRP A 156 11.54 -7.22 3.10
N ALA A 157 12.73 -7.11 2.50
CA ALA A 157 13.99 -6.99 3.24
C ALA A 157 14.01 -5.70 4.08
N THR A 158 13.53 -4.59 3.51
CA THR A 158 13.37 -3.31 4.22
C THR A 158 12.35 -3.41 5.36
N VAL A 159 11.23 -4.11 5.17
CA VAL A 159 10.29 -4.41 6.26
C VAL A 159 11.01 -5.11 7.40
N LEU A 160 11.74 -6.19 7.10
CA LEU A 160 12.48 -6.96 8.11
C LEU A 160 13.53 -6.08 8.82
N GLU A 161 14.32 -5.30 8.08
CA GLU A 161 15.32 -4.39 8.63
C GLU A 161 14.69 -3.37 9.59
N LEU A 162 13.59 -2.73 9.17
CA LEU A 162 12.91 -1.72 9.96
C LEU A 162 12.21 -2.34 11.19
N GLU A 163 11.64 -3.54 11.08
CA GLU A 163 11.10 -4.28 12.22
C GLU A 163 12.19 -4.59 13.25
N LEU A 164 13.34 -5.11 12.80
CA LEU A 164 14.48 -5.37 13.67
C LEU A 164 15.01 -4.09 14.32
N LEU A 165 15.08 -2.98 13.59
CA LEU A 165 15.50 -1.69 14.12
C LEU A 165 14.57 -1.20 15.26
N VAL A 166 13.25 -1.31 15.09
CA VAL A 166 12.30 -1.00 16.16
C VAL A 166 12.46 -1.94 17.36
N LEU A 167 12.73 -3.22 17.13
CA LEU A 167 12.99 -4.18 18.20
C LEU A 167 14.31 -3.91 18.93
N VAL A 168 15.36 -3.45 18.25
CA VAL A 168 16.61 -2.97 18.86
C VAL A 168 16.34 -1.74 19.73
N TYR A 169 15.53 -0.80 19.26
CA TYR A 169 15.08 0.34 20.06
C TYR A 169 14.35 -0.11 21.32
N VAL A 170 13.38 -1.03 21.22
CA VAL A 170 12.68 -1.59 22.39
C VAL A 170 13.64 -2.31 23.34
N ARG A 171 14.56 -3.12 22.80
CA ARG A 171 15.58 -3.82 23.57
C ARG A 171 16.45 -2.84 24.34
N SER A 172 16.86 -1.72 23.73
CA SER A 172 17.68 -0.70 24.39
C SER A 172 17.01 -0.17 25.66
N LEU A 173 15.69 0.10 25.60
CA LEU A 173 14.91 0.56 26.75
C LEU A 173 14.73 -0.53 27.79
N ARG A 174 14.42 -1.76 27.36
CA ARG A 174 14.19 -2.91 28.25
C ARG A 174 15.44 -3.34 29.01
N GLN A 175 16.62 -3.07 28.44
CA GLN A 175 17.93 -3.35 29.04
C GLN A 175 18.56 -2.12 29.71
N GLY A 176 18.00 -0.91 29.53
CA GLY A 176 18.64 0.32 29.99
C GLY A 176 19.99 0.59 29.29
N SER A 177 20.13 0.22 28.02
CA SER A 177 21.35 0.45 27.24
C SER A 177 21.28 1.80 26.51
N LEU A 178 21.96 2.82 27.04
CA LEU A 178 21.96 4.16 26.44
C LEU A 178 22.59 4.17 25.03
N MET A 179 23.67 3.42 24.83
CA MET A 179 24.36 3.38 23.53
C MET A 179 23.42 2.84 22.44
N MET A 180 22.84 1.66 22.67
CA MET A 180 21.88 1.07 21.74
C MET A 180 20.65 1.95 21.51
N TYR A 181 20.23 2.71 22.53
CA TYR A 181 19.12 3.65 22.42
C TYR A 181 19.46 4.76 21.43
N LEU A 182 20.63 5.38 21.56
CA LEU A 182 21.08 6.45 20.67
C LEU A 182 21.36 5.95 19.25
N ASP A 183 21.98 4.77 19.10
CA ASP A 183 22.24 4.16 17.80
C ASP A 183 20.92 3.88 17.07
N ALA A 184 19.97 3.22 17.73
CA ALA A 184 18.67 2.91 17.14
C ALA A 184 17.86 4.17 16.80
N LEU A 185 17.94 5.22 17.62
CA LEU A 185 17.31 6.50 17.35
C LEU A 185 17.92 7.22 16.15
N THR A 186 19.24 7.13 15.99
CA THR A 186 19.95 7.71 14.86
C THR A 186 19.52 7.03 13.56
N GLU A 187 19.40 5.70 13.55
CA GLU A 187 18.92 4.92 12.41
C GLU A 187 17.41 5.09 12.13
N LEU A 188 16.59 5.36 13.16
CA LEU A 188 15.15 5.65 12.99
C LEU A 188 14.88 7.06 12.46
N GLY A 189 15.76 8.02 12.74
CA GLY A 189 15.65 9.42 12.30
C GLY A 189 15.35 9.57 10.80
N PRO A 190 16.16 8.96 9.91
CA PRO A 190 15.94 8.93 8.47
C PRO A 190 14.53 8.47 8.07
N TRP A 191 13.99 7.42 8.70
CA TRP A 191 12.66 6.90 8.39
C TRP A 191 11.54 7.87 8.76
N PHE A 192 11.70 8.65 9.83
CA PHE A 192 10.75 9.71 10.16
C PHE A 192 10.72 10.83 9.12
N HIS A 193 11.86 11.13 8.50
CA HIS A 193 11.91 12.04 7.35
C HIS A 193 11.27 11.42 6.11
N ALA A 194 11.69 10.22 5.72
CA ALA A 194 11.20 9.53 4.53
C ALA A 194 9.67 9.41 4.49
N LEU A 195 9.06 9.04 5.63
CA LEU A 195 7.63 8.77 5.76
C LEU A 195 6.84 9.89 6.46
N ASP A 196 7.31 11.14 6.37
CA ASP A 196 6.56 12.34 6.75
C ASP A 196 6.09 12.42 8.22
N HIS A 197 6.78 11.74 9.15
CA HIS A 197 6.59 11.94 10.58
C HIS A 197 7.28 13.22 11.05
N THR A 198 6.92 14.36 10.45
CA THR A 198 7.63 15.65 10.51
C THR A 198 7.91 16.14 11.93
N HIS A 199 7.02 15.84 12.87
CA HIS A 199 7.21 16.19 14.27
C HIS A 199 8.40 15.43 14.89
N TYR A 200 8.54 14.15 14.61
CA TYR A 200 9.64 13.34 15.13
C TYR A 200 10.91 13.57 14.30
N ALA A 201 10.79 13.68 12.98
CA ALA A 201 11.88 14.09 12.09
C ALA A 201 12.58 15.36 12.57
N ARG A 202 11.82 16.37 13.02
CA ARG A 202 12.36 17.63 13.56
C ARG A 202 13.06 17.48 14.91
N TRP A 203 12.44 16.78 15.86
CA TRP A 203 12.85 16.86 17.27
C TRP A 203 13.77 15.72 17.72
N ILE A 204 13.85 14.62 16.96
CA ILE A 204 14.80 13.53 17.23
C ILE A 204 16.26 14.01 17.07
N PRO A 205 16.65 14.76 16.02
CA PRO A 205 17.98 15.36 15.93
C PRO A 205 18.33 16.24 17.15
N VAL A 206 17.38 17.05 17.62
CA VAL A 206 17.57 17.92 18.80
C VAL A 206 17.79 17.09 20.05
N HIS A 207 16.98 16.04 20.26
CA HIS A 207 17.14 15.12 21.39
C HIS A 207 18.49 14.37 21.33
N LEU A 208 18.90 13.88 20.16
CA LEU A 208 20.19 13.23 19.96
C LEU A 208 21.36 14.17 20.31
N LYS A 209 21.30 15.43 19.87
CA LYS A 209 22.28 16.47 20.26
C LYS A 209 22.32 16.65 21.77
N ASP A 210 21.17 16.82 22.43
CA ASP A 210 21.10 16.99 23.88
C ASP A 210 21.71 15.80 24.62
N MET A 211 21.42 14.57 24.17
CA MET A 211 21.96 13.35 24.75
C MET A 211 23.48 13.23 24.56
N ALA A 212 24.00 13.66 23.40
CA ALA A 212 25.44 13.67 23.12
C ALA A 212 26.21 14.68 23.98
N GLU A 213 25.59 15.82 24.32
CA GLU A 213 26.20 16.88 25.13
C GLU A 213 26.17 16.60 26.65
N LEU A 214 25.43 15.57 27.10
CA LEU A 214 25.32 15.21 28.52
C LEU A 214 26.68 15.00 29.19
N THR A 215 27.65 14.41 28.48
CA THR A 215 29.01 14.20 29.00
C THR A 215 29.69 15.48 29.45
N THR A 216 29.40 16.57 28.77
CA THR A 216 30.05 17.87 28.99
C THR A 216 29.22 18.73 29.93
N LYS A 217 27.90 18.80 29.72
CA LYS A 217 26.98 19.64 30.50
C LYS A 217 26.57 19.02 31.83
N HIS A 218 26.38 17.70 31.85
CA HIS A 218 25.83 16.96 33.01
C HIS A 218 26.54 15.61 33.22
N PRO A 219 27.83 15.60 33.58
CA PRO A 219 28.64 14.37 33.65
C PRO A 219 28.06 13.31 34.60
N ASP A 220 27.43 13.72 35.70
CA ASP A 220 26.77 12.80 36.63
C ASP A 220 25.51 12.16 36.04
N VAL A 221 24.69 12.94 35.33
CA VAL A 221 23.51 12.41 34.61
C VAL A 221 23.97 11.45 33.51
N ALA A 222 24.99 11.83 32.74
CA ALA A 222 25.56 10.97 31.70
C ALA A 222 26.04 9.63 32.26
N ARG A 223 26.73 9.64 33.41
CA ARG A 223 27.15 8.42 34.10
C ARG A 223 25.96 7.58 34.54
N LYS A 224 24.95 8.19 35.17
CA LYS A 224 23.74 7.48 35.61
C LYS A 224 22.93 6.91 34.44
N PHE A 225 22.86 7.62 33.31
CA PHE A 225 22.20 7.11 32.12
C PHE A 225 22.94 5.92 31.50
N ARG A 226 24.29 5.92 31.52
CA ARG A 226 25.08 4.74 31.11
C ARG A 226 24.89 3.53 32.01
N GLU A 227 24.61 3.76 33.30
CA GLU A 227 24.21 2.72 34.25
C GLU A 227 22.76 2.24 34.03
N GLY A 228 22.02 2.82 33.09
CA GLY A 228 20.65 2.44 32.70
C GLY A 228 19.53 3.24 33.37
N HIS A 229 19.87 4.23 34.19
CA HIS A 229 18.90 5.05 34.94
C HIS A 229 18.15 6.12 34.12
N PHE A 230 18.19 6.05 32.79
CA PHE A 230 17.28 6.79 31.91
C PHE A 230 15.96 6.03 31.67
N THR A 231 15.83 4.84 32.25
CA THR A 231 14.64 3.99 32.21
C THR A 231 14.22 3.63 33.64
N VAL A 232 12.99 3.16 33.79
CA VAL A 232 12.40 2.78 35.08
C VAL A 232 12.20 1.27 35.12
N GLN A 233 12.69 0.62 36.17
CA GLN A 233 12.48 -0.80 36.41
C GLN A 233 11.58 -0.99 37.64
N LYS A 234 10.33 -1.40 37.42
CA LYS A 234 9.34 -1.62 38.51
C LYS A 234 9.47 -2.99 39.17
N THR A 235 10.13 -3.96 38.52
CA THR A 235 10.24 -5.35 39.00
C THR A 235 11.66 -5.87 38.89
N GLN A 236 12.03 -6.86 39.70
CA GLN A 236 13.35 -7.52 39.61
C GLN A 236 13.48 -8.49 38.41
N ARG A 237 12.49 -8.51 37.50
CA ARG A 237 12.55 -9.36 36.31
C ARG A 237 13.58 -8.83 35.32
N VAL A 238 14.29 -9.73 34.66
CA VAL A 238 15.17 -9.36 33.54
C VAL A 238 14.35 -8.77 32.39
N PHE A 239 14.95 -7.87 31.61
CA PHE A 239 14.32 -7.25 30.44
C PHE A 239 12.99 -6.51 30.75
N SER A 240 12.83 -6.00 31.97
CA SER A 240 11.56 -5.42 32.44
C SER A 240 11.56 -3.88 32.54
N SER A 241 12.68 -3.23 32.24
CA SER A 241 12.75 -1.76 32.23
C SER A 241 11.78 -1.16 31.21
N ILE A 242 11.23 0.00 31.54
CA ILE A 242 10.29 0.76 30.72
C ILE A 242 10.73 2.22 30.62
N PRO A 243 10.36 2.93 29.54
CA PRO A 243 10.52 4.38 29.46
C PRO A 243 9.88 5.12 30.64
N ILE A 244 10.45 6.27 31.01
CA ILE A 244 9.96 7.11 32.11
C ILE A 244 8.50 7.56 31.86
N ASP A 245 8.17 7.96 30.62
CA ASP A 245 6.80 8.35 30.25
C ASP A 245 5.80 7.19 30.36
N GLN A 246 6.22 5.96 30.02
CA GLN A 246 5.41 4.77 30.26
C GLN A 246 5.19 4.49 31.75
N ALA A 247 6.24 4.64 32.56
CA ALA A 247 6.13 4.45 34.01
C ALA A 247 5.19 5.48 34.65
N HIS A 248 5.26 6.74 34.19
CA HIS A 248 4.33 7.79 34.59
C HIS A 248 2.88 7.44 34.21
N GLU A 249 2.63 6.97 32.99
CA GLU A 249 1.27 6.61 32.57
C GLU A 249 0.70 5.44 33.39
N GLN A 250 1.52 4.42 33.69
CA GLN A 250 1.11 3.32 34.56
C GLN A 250 0.81 3.78 35.99
N ASN A 251 1.64 4.67 36.55
CA ASN A 251 1.41 5.19 37.90
C ASN A 251 0.15 6.07 37.94
N ASN A 252 -0.08 6.87 36.90
CA ASN A 252 -1.31 7.66 36.76
C ASN A 252 -2.56 6.77 36.72
N ALA A 253 -2.51 5.65 36.00
CA ALA A 253 -3.63 4.71 35.90
C ALA A 253 -4.04 4.14 37.26
N CYS A 254 -3.08 3.83 38.14
CA CYS A 254 -3.36 3.35 39.51
C CYS A 254 -4.14 4.38 40.35
N ILE A 255 -4.02 5.68 40.05
CA ILE A 255 -4.61 6.76 40.84
C ILE A 255 -5.90 7.30 40.18
N LYS A 256 -6.04 7.23 38.84
CA LYS A 256 -7.13 7.88 38.07
C LYS A 256 -8.50 7.16 38.14
N GLY A 257 -8.56 5.84 38.33
CA GLY A 257 -9.82 5.07 38.24
C GLY A 257 -10.54 5.19 36.87
N ASP A 258 -11.72 4.57 36.72
CA ASP A 258 -12.41 4.43 35.42
C ASP A 258 -12.92 5.75 34.78
N GLY A 259 -12.92 6.87 35.52
CA GLY A 259 -13.44 8.17 35.06
C GLY A 259 -12.40 9.13 34.43
N GLY A 260 -11.11 8.79 34.46
CA GLY A 260 -10.04 9.69 34.01
C GLY A 260 -9.88 10.94 34.88
N ALA A 261 -9.09 11.91 34.42
CA ALA A 261 -8.78 13.15 35.15
C ALA A 261 -9.71 14.34 34.81
N VAL A 262 -10.82 14.11 34.10
CA VAL A 262 -11.69 15.19 33.59
C VAL A 262 -12.39 15.89 34.76
N GLY A 263 -12.25 17.22 34.85
CA GLY A 263 -12.82 18.05 35.92
C GLY A 263 -12.09 17.93 37.27
N LEU A 264 -11.04 17.10 37.36
CA LEU A 264 -10.27 16.89 38.57
C LEU A 264 -9.32 18.07 38.87
N THR A 265 -8.77 18.69 37.83
CA THR A 265 -7.91 19.89 37.93
C THR A 265 -8.69 21.16 38.24
N ASP A 266 -9.99 21.18 37.94
CA ASP A 266 -10.84 22.37 38.11
C ASP A 266 -11.43 22.46 39.54
N ASN A 267 -11.23 21.42 40.35
CA ASN A 267 -11.64 21.37 41.75
C ASN A 267 -10.43 21.12 42.66
N LEU A 268 -9.91 22.18 43.29
CA LEU A 268 -8.76 22.14 44.19
C LEU A 268 -8.88 21.08 45.32
N SER A 269 -10.08 20.87 45.85
CA SER A 269 -10.32 19.89 46.92
C SER A 269 -10.33 18.46 46.40
N ALA A 270 -10.78 18.23 45.16
CA ALA A 270 -10.71 16.95 44.48
C ALA A 270 -9.27 16.65 44.05
N LEU A 271 -8.57 17.64 43.47
CA LEU A 271 -7.15 17.56 43.12
C LEU A 271 -6.29 17.24 44.35
N ARG A 272 -6.50 17.93 45.48
CA ARG A 272 -5.75 17.67 46.72
C ARG A 272 -6.02 16.28 47.26
N ARG A 273 -7.28 15.80 47.27
CA ARG A 273 -7.60 14.42 47.66
C ARG A 273 -6.93 13.42 46.74
N TRP A 274 -6.94 13.66 45.43
CA TRP A 274 -6.32 12.79 44.45
C TRP A 274 -4.79 12.75 44.59
N MET A 275 -4.14 13.91 44.71
CA MET A 275 -2.67 14.00 44.84
C MET A 275 -2.13 13.48 46.18
N VAL A 276 -2.88 13.60 47.27
CA VAL A 276 -2.42 13.19 48.61
C VAL A 276 -2.94 11.81 48.99
N ALA A 277 -4.24 11.58 48.89
CA ALA A 277 -4.85 10.31 49.31
C ALA A 277 -4.74 9.22 48.25
N GLY A 278 -4.71 9.57 46.96
CA GLY A 278 -4.62 8.59 45.87
C GLY A 278 -3.39 7.69 45.96
N PRO A 279 -2.15 8.23 46.07
CA PRO A 279 -0.95 7.42 46.27
C PRO A 279 -1.01 6.55 47.54
N GLU A 280 -1.52 7.07 48.65
CA GLU A 280 -1.66 6.30 49.90
C GLU A 280 -2.69 5.17 49.79
N VAL A 281 -3.81 5.39 49.10
CA VAL A 281 -4.80 4.35 48.84
C VAL A 281 -4.22 3.28 47.92
N ALA A 282 -3.49 3.67 46.86
CA ALA A 282 -2.80 2.72 45.99
C ALA A 282 -1.78 1.88 46.78
N ARG A 283 -0.97 2.51 47.64
CA ARG A 283 -0.02 1.82 48.52
C ARG A 283 -0.71 0.81 49.44
N VAL A 284 -1.80 1.21 50.11
CA VAL A 284 -2.55 0.31 51.02
C VAL A 284 -3.17 -0.87 50.26
N ILE A 285 -3.68 -0.63 49.04
CA ILE A 285 -4.21 -1.71 48.18
C ILE A 285 -3.09 -2.69 47.78
N GLU A 286 -1.93 -2.19 47.35
CA GLU A 286 -0.77 -3.02 47.02
C GLU A 286 -0.30 -3.83 48.23
N GLU A 287 -0.12 -3.20 49.40
CA GLU A 287 0.28 -3.88 50.64
C GLU A 287 -0.73 -4.96 51.07
N PHE A 288 -2.04 -4.71 50.89
CA PHE A 288 -3.08 -5.69 51.17
C PHE A 288 -3.03 -6.88 50.19
N GLN A 289 -2.81 -6.61 48.90
CA GLN A 289 -2.66 -7.65 47.88
C GLN A 289 -1.41 -8.52 48.14
N ASP A 290 -0.29 -7.91 48.53
CA ASP A 290 0.95 -8.61 48.87
C ASP A 290 0.81 -9.41 50.17
N GLY A 291 0.14 -8.86 51.18
CA GLY A 291 -0.17 -9.54 52.43
C GLY A 291 -1.02 -10.81 52.23
N ASN A 292 -1.94 -10.80 51.27
CA ASN A 292 -2.76 -11.96 50.92
C ASN A 292 -2.02 -13.01 50.06
N GLN A 293 -0.87 -12.66 49.46
CA GLN A 293 -0.06 -13.58 48.65
C GLN A 293 0.96 -14.39 49.48
N HIS A 294 1.02 -14.23 50.81
CA HIS A 294 2.00 -14.89 51.69
C HIS A 294 2.03 -16.44 51.61
N TRP A 295 0.96 -17.09 51.11
CA TRP A 295 0.91 -18.56 50.90
C TRP A 295 1.57 -19.03 49.59
N ARG A 296 1.91 -18.13 48.66
CA ARG A 296 2.62 -18.43 47.41
C ARG A 296 4.04 -17.85 47.44
N ARG A 297 4.89 -18.31 48.35
CA ARG A 297 6.35 -18.22 48.15
C ARG A 297 6.76 -19.22 47.07
N GLN A 298 6.37 -18.95 45.82
CA GLN A 298 7.15 -19.43 44.69
C GLN A 298 8.44 -18.62 44.71
N THR A 299 9.59 -19.29 44.59
CA THR A 299 10.90 -18.66 44.37
C THR A 299 10.73 -17.49 43.42
N ALA A 300 11.22 -16.30 43.80
CA ALA A 300 11.04 -15.06 43.05
C ALA A 300 11.48 -15.26 41.60
N ASP A 301 10.52 -15.55 40.73
CA ASP A 301 10.79 -15.86 39.33
C ASP A 301 11.19 -14.57 38.64
N THR A 302 12.49 -14.40 38.43
CA THR A 302 13.08 -13.24 37.77
C THR A 302 12.93 -13.30 36.26
N ARG A 303 12.33 -14.37 35.72
CA ARG A 303 12.08 -14.50 34.29
C ARG A 303 11.06 -13.47 33.80
N HIS A 304 11.29 -12.97 32.60
CA HIS A 304 10.32 -12.18 31.86
C HIS A 304 9.12 -13.03 31.45
N HIS A 305 7.94 -12.42 31.29
CA HIS A 305 6.72 -13.16 30.91
C HIS A 305 6.85 -13.89 29.56
N ASP A 306 7.65 -13.36 28.64
CA ASP A 306 7.97 -13.98 27.35
C ASP A 306 8.80 -15.27 27.47
N GLN A 307 9.42 -15.52 28.63
CA GLN A 307 10.16 -16.75 28.89
C GLN A 307 9.27 -17.89 29.41
N THR A 308 7.96 -17.67 29.51
CA THR A 308 7.03 -18.73 29.90
C THR A 308 6.80 -19.69 28.73
N PRO A 309 6.73 -21.02 28.97
CA PRO A 309 6.54 -22.00 27.90
C PRO A 309 5.28 -21.75 27.05
N SER A 310 4.21 -21.27 27.66
CA SER A 310 2.96 -20.96 26.95
C SER A 310 3.11 -19.81 25.96
N VAL A 311 3.80 -18.73 26.35
CA VAL A 311 4.06 -17.59 25.46
C VAL A 311 4.98 -18.01 24.31
N GLN A 312 6.04 -18.77 24.60
CA GLN A 312 6.95 -19.29 23.57
C GLN A 312 6.23 -20.24 22.59
N ALA A 313 5.42 -21.17 23.10
CA ALA A 313 4.64 -22.09 22.25
C ALA A 313 3.65 -21.33 21.36
N SER A 314 2.98 -20.31 21.90
CA SER A 314 2.09 -19.44 21.12
C SER A 314 2.86 -18.64 20.07
N PHE A 315 4.02 -18.08 20.38
CA PHE A 315 4.85 -17.36 19.43
C PHE A 315 5.31 -18.27 18.27
N VAL A 316 5.78 -19.47 18.58
CA VAL A 316 6.20 -20.47 17.57
C VAL A 316 5.03 -20.89 16.69
N LYS A 317 3.84 -21.11 17.29
CA LYS A 317 2.61 -21.43 16.53
C LYS A 317 2.29 -20.32 15.54
N ASP A 318 2.22 -19.08 16.01
CA ASP A 318 1.86 -17.92 15.18
C ASP A 318 2.89 -17.69 14.08
N THR A 319 4.18 -17.83 14.38
CA THR A 319 5.26 -17.72 13.39
C THR A 319 5.13 -18.78 12.30
N ARG A 320 4.92 -20.04 12.65
CA ARG A 320 4.73 -21.12 11.66
C ARG A 320 3.49 -20.91 10.81
N SER A 321 2.39 -20.45 11.43
CA SER A 321 1.15 -20.12 10.73
C SER A 321 1.38 -19.03 9.69
N LEU A 322 2.05 -17.94 10.08
CA LEU A 322 2.35 -16.84 9.16
C LEU A 322 3.30 -17.25 8.04
N VAL A 323 4.35 -18.02 8.33
CA VAL A 323 5.24 -18.58 7.29
C VAL A 323 4.43 -19.36 6.26
N GLY A 324 3.58 -20.29 6.70
CA GLY A 324 2.76 -21.09 5.79
C GLY A 324 1.82 -20.25 4.93
N VAL A 325 1.16 -19.25 5.53
CA VAL A 325 0.26 -18.34 4.80
C VAL A 325 1.01 -17.49 3.78
N ILE A 326 2.18 -16.95 4.13
CA ILE A 326 2.98 -16.15 3.19
C ILE A 326 3.52 -17.03 2.04
N GLU A 327 3.84 -18.30 2.29
CA GLU A 327 4.21 -19.26 1.25
C GLU A 327 3.04 -19.62 0.33
N GLU A 328 1.85 -19.84 0.87
CA GLU A 328 0.61 -20.02 0.09
C GLU A 328 0.30 -18.79 -0.77
N MET A 329 0.55 -17.60 -0.21
CA MET A 329 0.50 -16.35 -0.94
C MET A 329 1.67 -16.23 -1.92
N GLY A 330 2.69 -17.08 -1.92
CA GLY A 330 3.91 -16.96 -2.72
C GLY A 330 4.98 -16.12 -2.02
N ASN A 331 6.10 -16.78 -1.70
CA ASN A 331 7.23 -16.23 -0.96
C ASN A 331 7.77 -14.95 -1.64
N PRO A 332 7.70 -13.78 -0.99
CA PRO A 332 8.12 -12.53 -1.63
C PRO A 332 9.62 -12.47 -1.97
N PHE A 333 10.46 -13.29 -1.34
CA PHE A 333 11.90 -13.34 -1.59
C PHE A 333 12.29 -14.20 -2.81
N GLU A 334 11.34 -14.97 -3.35
CA GLU A 334 11.50 -15.80 -4.56
C GLU A 334 10.99 -15.09 -5.82
N GLU A 335 10.49 -13.86 -5.71
CA GLU A 335 10.07 -13.07 -6.86
C GLU A 335 11.27 -12.72 -7.75
N GLU A 336 11.09 -12.77 -9.07
CA GLU A 336 12.13 -12.45 -10.06
C GLU A 336 11.77 -11.27 -10.96
N SER A 337 10.52 -10.80 -10.89
CA SER A 337 10.09 -9.64 -11.67
C SER A 337 10.61 -8.32 -11.10
N GLN A 338 10.61 -7.30 -11.96
CA GLN A 338 10.89 -5.90 -11.60
C GLN A 338 9.66 -5.18 -11.03
N ASP A 339 8.58 -5.91 -10.77
CA ASP A 339 7.33 -5.39 -10.25
C ASP A 339 7.30 -5.50 -8.72
N VAL A 340 6.70 -4.51 -8.06
CA VAL A 340 6.35 -4.60 -6.64
C VAL A 340 4.90 -5.06 -6.55
N VAL A 341 4.64 -6.19 -5.88
CA VAL A 341 3.32 -6.83 -5.83
C VAL A 341 2.77 -6.93 -4.41
N LYS A 342 1.46 -6.72 -4.27
CA LYS A 342 0.74 -7.01 -3.03
C LYS A 342 0.76 -8.51 -2.77
N LEU A 343 0.98 -8.87 -1.51
CA LEU A 343 1.16 -10.26 -1.10
C LEU A 343 -0.10 -11.11 -1.31
N ASP A 344 -1.25 -10.60 -0.88
CA ASP A 344 -2.54 -11.30 -0.84
C ASP A 344 -3.22 -11.42 -2.21
N THR A 345 -3.20 -10.34 -2.98
CA THR A 345 -3.97 -10.20 -4.23
C THR A 345 -3.13 -10.42 -5.48
N LYS A 346 -1.79 -10.29 -5.35
CA LYS A 346 -0.83 -10.23 -6.46
C LYS A 346 -1.08 -9.07 -7.42
N GLU A 347 -1.67 -8.00 -6.90
CA GLU A 347 -1.79 -6.74 -7.62
C GLU A 347 -0.44 -6.04 -7.71
N ILE A 348 -0.05 -5.66 -8.92
CA ILE A 348 1.17 -4.88 -9.16
C ILE A 348 0.93 -3.44 -8.72
N ALA A 349 1.84 -2.90 -7.91
CA ALA A 349 1.86 -1.51 -7.51
C ALA A 349 2.20 -0.61 -8.72
N GLY A 350 1.75 0.64 -8.71
CA GLY A 350 2.01 1.56 -9.83
C GLY A 350 3.51 1.79 -10.06
N PRO A 351 3.94 2.27 -11.25
CA PRO A 351 5.36 2.42 -11.59
C PRO A 351 6.19 3.23 -10.60
N ALA A 352 5.59 4.25 -9.95
CA ALA A 352 6.24 5.06 -8.92
C ALA A 352 6.58 4.28 -7.63
N ALA A 353 5.98 3.10 -7.42
CA ALA A 353 6.24 2.27 -6.25
C ALA A 353 7.66 1.71 -6.26
N VAL A 354 8.17 1.28 -7.41
CA VAL A 354 9.54 0.75 -7.55
C VAL A 354 10.56 1.84 -7.17
N GLU A 355 10.43 3.04 -7.75
CA GLU A 355 11.32 4.17 -7.43
C GLU A 355 11.27 4.52 -5.94
N THR A 356 10.06 4.52 -5.35
CA THR A 356 9.86 4.77 -3.92
C THR A 356 10.57 3.71 -3.08
N VAL A 357 10.35 2.43 -3.38
CA VAL A 357 10.94 1.30 -2.65
C VAL A 357 12.46 1.40 -2.64
N MET A 358 13.07 1.61 -3.81
CA MET A 358 14.53 1.62 -3.95
C MET A 358 15.20 2.87 -3.36
N ASN A 359 14.47 3.98 -3.17
CA ASN A 359 15.06 5.26 -2.75
C ASN A 359 14.63 5.76 -1.37
N ALA A 360 13.60 5.19 -0.74
CA ALA A 360 13.01 5.74 0.49
C ALA A 360 14.05 5.96 1.61
N LYS A 361 14.90 4.97 1.86
CA LYS A 361 15.96 5.04 2.89
C LYS A 361 16.95 6.16 2.58
N ARG A 362 17.43 6.26 1.34
CA ARG A 362 18.36 7.31 0.88
C ARG A 362 17.75 8.70 1.01
N ILE A 363 16.50 8.88 0.58
CA ILE A 363 15.77 10.17 0.71
C ILE A 363 15.69 10.59 2.17
N GLY A 364 15.32 9.66 3.05
CA GLY A 364 15.26 9.91 4.49
C GLY A 364 16.61 10.30 5.09
N GLN A 365 17.67 9.59 4.69
CA GLN A 365 19.04 9.82 5.17
C GLN A 365 19.53 11.22 4.80
N GLU A 366 19.42 11.58 3.51
CA GLU A 366 19.83 12.90 3.00
C GLU A 366 19.08 14.03 3.72
N GLN A 367 17.79 13.85 3.99
CA GLN A 367 16.97 14.84 4.70
C GLN A 367 17.33 14.96 6.18
N PHE A 368 17.60 13.84 6.85
CA PHE A 368 18.02 13.83 8.25
C PHE A 368 19.39 14.52 8.44
N GLU A 369 20.34 14.21 7.56
CA GLU A 369 21.67 14.84 7.56
C GLU A 369 21.60 16.32 7.22
N ALA A 370 20.84 16.69 6.19
CA ALA A 370 20.65 18.09 5.81
C ALA A 370 20.02 18.89 6.94
N PHE A 371 18.95 18.37 7.57
CA PHE A 371 18.31 19.03 8.71
C PHE A 371 19.29 19.20 9.87
N THR A 372 20.04 18.15 10.22
CA THR A 372 21.02 18.19 11.31
C THR A 372 22.10 19.25 11.04
N ARG A 373 22.63 19.27 9.81
CA ARG A 373 23.64 20.24 9.40
C ARG A 373 23.12 21.67 9.40
N GLU A 374 22.05 21.94 8.67
CA GLU A 374 21.52 23.29 8.45
C GLU A 374 20.93 23.90 9.72
N CYS A 375 20.23 23.12 10.55
CA CYS A 375 19.53 23.62 11.73
C CYS A 375 20.39 23.58 13.01
N LEU A 376 21.23 22.56 13.20
CA LEU A 376 21.93 22.33 14.48
C LEU A 376 23.41 22.70 14.44
N LEU A 377 24.10 22.44 13.32
CA LEU A 377 25.53 22.71 13.18
C LEU A 377 25.77 24.12 12.63
N ASP A 378 25.34 24.37 11.39
CA ASP A 378 25.59 25.62 10.67
C ASP A 378 24.63 26.74 11.09
N ARG A 379 23.45 26.36 11.63
CA ARG A 379 22.38 27.26 12.10
C ARG A 379 21.95 28.26 11.03
N THR A 380 21.91 27.81 9.78
CA THR A 380 21.48 28.59 8.61
C THR A 380 19.96 28.61 8.45
N LYS A 381 19.26 27.63 9.05
CA LYS A 381 17.79 27.52 9.11
C LYS A 381 17.29 27.40 10.54
N ALA A 382 16.04 27.80 10.76
CA ALA A 382 15.42 27.67 12.06
C ALA A 382 14.82 26.27 12.26
N VAL A 383 14.87 25.74 13.49
CA VAL A 383 14.34 24.40 13.80
C VAL A 383 12.83 24.29 13.52
N ASP A 384 12.10 25.40 13.63
CA ASP A 384 10.66 25.50 13.39
C ASP A 384 10.27 25.66 11.91
N ASP A 385 11.25 25.85 11.01
CA ASP A 385 11.01 25.97 9.57
C ASP A 385 10.23 24.76 9.03
N PRO A 386 9.33 24.96 8.06
CA PRO A 386 8.55 23.87 7.47
C PRO A 386 9.45 22.81 6.83
N ILE A 387 9.23 21.54 7.19
CA ILE A 387 9.88 20.39 6.55
C ILE A 387 9.01 19.96 5.35
N PRO A 388 9.54 19.96 4.10
CA PRO A 388 8.82 19.45 2.94
C PRO A 388 8.39 18.00 3.13
N ARG A 389 7.19 17.64 2.65
CA ARG A 389 6.67 16.27 2.72
C ARG A 389 6.99 15.50 1.45
N ASN A 390 7.47 14.27 1.61
CA ASN A 390 7.79 13.35 0.52
C ASN A 390 6.55 12.67 -0.06
N LYS A 391 5.54 12.36 0.76
CA LYS A 391 4.32 11.64 0.39
C LYS A 391 4.60 10.32 -0.32
N LEU A 392 5.65 9.63 0.08
CA LEU A 392 6.01 8.31 -0.44
C LEU A 392 4.86 7.33 -0.19
N LYS A 393 4.40 6.65 -1.24
CA LYS A 393 3.37 5.61 -1.16
C LYS A 393 3.80 4.43 -2.01
N VAL A 394 4.03 3.28 -1.38
CA VAL A 394 4.38 2.05 -2.09
C VAL A 394 3.14 1.41 -2.69
N PHE A 395 2.21 0.96 -1.85
CA PHE A 395 0.94 0.41 -2.30
C PHE A 395 -0.11 1.50 -2.20
N SER A 396 -0.34 2.20 -3.32
CA SER A 396 -1.51 3.07 -3.40
C SER A 396 -2.76 2.24 -3.10
N THR A 397 -3.49 2.60 -2.04
CA THR A 397 -4.94 2.49 -2.13
C THR A 397 -5.30 3.21 -3.42
N SER A 398 -5.88 2.48 -4.35
CA SER A 398 -6.33 2.94 -5.66
C SER A 398 -6.99 4.30 -5.54
N THR A 399 -6.21 5.37 -5.77
CA THR A 399 -6.59 6.79 -5.69
C THR A 399 -7.37 7.19 -4.42
N PRO A 400 -7.50 8.49 -4.08
CA PRO A 400 -8.60 8.87 -3.19
C PRO A 400 -9.88 8.32 -3.82
N ARG A 401 -10.70 7.58 -3.04
CA ARG A 401 -12.06 7.18 -3.46
C ARG A 401 -12.59 8.31 -4.32
N SER A 402 -12.88 8.04 -5.60
CA SER A 402 -13.48 9.03 -6.48
C SER A 402 -14.58 9.69 -5.67
N GLN A 403 -14.45 10.99 -5.42
CA GLN A 403 -15.45 11.73 -4.67
C GLN A 403 -16.80 11.33 -5.24
N SER A 404 -17.76 10.99 -4.39
CA SER A 404 -19.09 10.63 -4.89
C SER A 404 -19.60 11.76 -5.80
N LYS A 405 -20.49 11.48 -6.76
CA LYS A 405 -21.05 12.53 -7.64
C LYS A 405 -21.47 13.79 -6.86
N GLY A 406 -22.05 13.61 -5.66
CA GLY A 406 -22.39 14.71 -4.76
C GLY A 406 -21.20 15.46 -4.17
N GLN A 407 -20.09 14.79 -3.85
CA GLN A 407 -18.85 15.43 -3.39
C GLN A 407 -18.11 16.16 -4.52
N GLN A 408 -18.09 15.60 -5.74
CA GLN A 408 -17.52 16.27 -6.92
C GLN A 408 -18.33 17.51 -7.30
N GLN A 409 -19.66 17.41 -7.31
CA GLN A 409 -20.53 18.58 -7.51
C GLN A 409 -20.28 19.64 -6.43
N LEU A 410 -20.15 19.26 -5.16
CA LEU A 410 -19.87 20.21 -4.08
C LEU A 410 -18.49 20.88 -4.22
N ALA A 411 -17.46 20.13 -4.66
CA ALA A 411 -16.14 20.67 -4.92
C ALA A 411 -16.14 21.61 -6.14
N SER A 412 -16.85 21.24 -7.22
CA SER A 412 -17.06 22.09 -8.39
C SER A 412 -17.74 23.40 -8.00
N VAL A 413 -18.85 23.32 -7.25
CA VAL A 413 -19.60 24.50 -6.80
C VAL A 413 -18.75 25.40 -5.89
N LYS A 414 -17.87 24.83 -5.06
CA LYS A 414 -16.93 25.61 -4.23
C LYS A 414 -15.89 26.34 -5.08
N ASN A 415 -15.30 25.66 -6.05
CA ASN A 415 -14.34 26.26 -6.97
C ASN A 415 -14.99 27.35 -7.84
N ASP A 416 -16.19 27.09 -8.36
CA ASP A 416 -16.98 28.07 -9.12
C ASP A 416 -17.30 29.30 -8.28
N ARG A 417 -17.71 29.09 -7.01
CA ARG A 417 -17.95 30.19 -6.07
C ARG A 417 -16.69 31.03 -5.83
N GLU A 418 -15.53 30.39 -5.65
CA GLU A 418 -14.27 31.11 -5.44
C GLU A 418 -13.83 31.88 -6.68
N LEU A 419 -13.91 31.26 -7.87
CA LEU A 419 -13.59 31.91 -9.13
C LEU A 419 -14.52 33.10 -9.38
N PHE A 420 -15.83 32.90 -9.17
CA PHE A 420 -16.83 33.94 -9.31
C PHE A 420 -16.59 35.11 -8.33
N ALA A 421 -16.26 34.81 -7.08
CA ALA A 421 -15.92 35.85 -6.09
C ALA A 421 -14.69 36.67 -6.52
N ARG A 422 -13.64 36.02 -7.05
CA ARG A 422 -12.43 36.70 -7.54
C ARG A 422 -12.71 37.55 -8.77
N LEU A 423 -13.49 37.03 -9.73
CA LEU A 423 -13.87 37.75 -10.96
C LEU A 423 -14.78 38.94 -10.65
N TYR A 424 -15.78 38.77 -9.77
CA TYR A 424 -16.65 39.85 -9.32
C TYR A 424 -15.87 40.99 -8.65
N ILE A 425 -14.95 40.66 -7.72
CA ILE A 425 -14.07 41.66 -7.10
C ILE A 425 -13.19 42.34 -8.16
N GLY A 426 -12.64 41.57 -9.10
CA GLY A 426 -11.84 42.09 -10.21
C GLY A 426 -12.61 43.08 -11.09
N CYS A 427 -13.86 42.77 -11.44
CA CYS A 427 -14.74 43.65 -12.22
C CYS A 427 -15.09 44.92 -11.45
N GLN A 428 -15.40 44.83 -10.14
CA GLN A 428 -15.70 46.00 -9.30
C GLN A 428 -14.50 46.94 -9.15
N MET A 429 -13.28 46.40 -9.06
CA MET A 429 -12.06 47.20 -8.88
C MET A 429 -11.52 47.82 -10.17
N ARG A 430 -11.99 47.37 -11.35
CA ARG A 430 -11.47 47.77 -12.67
C ARG A 430 -12.53 48.32 -13.62
N ASP A 431 -13.71 48.68 -13.11
CA ASP A 431 -14.84 49.17 -13.92
C ASP A 431 -15.25 48.20 -15.06
N GLY A 432 -15.16 46.89 -14.78
CA GLY A 432 -15.48 45.84 -15.74
C GLY A 432 -16.99 45.62 -15.91
N ASN A 433 -17.43 45.36 -17.15
CA ASN A 433 -18.84 45.10 -17.46
C ASN A 433 -19.25 43.69 -17.04
N LEU A 434 -20.16 43.59 -16.05
CA LEU A 434 -20.70 42.32 -15.57
C LEU A 434 -21.55 41.60 -16.63
N GLU A 435 -22.24 42.33 -17.51
CA GLU A 435 -23.11 41.75 -18.53
C GLU A 435 -22.29 41.02 -19.62
N GLU A 436 -21.15 41.59 -20.01
CA GLU A 436 -20.19 40.96 -20.91
C GLU A 436 -19.51 39.75 -20.27
N LEU A 437 -19.17 39.84 -18.98
CA LEU A 437 -18.62 38.71 -18.22
C LEU A 437 -19.56 37.51 -18.28
N PHE A 438 -20.86 37.69 -18.07
CA PHE A 438 -21.84 36.59 -18.10
C PHE A 438 -22.21 36.10 -19.51
N HIS A 439 -21.74 36.76 -20.57
CA HIS A 439 -21.99 36.33 -21.94
C HIS A 439 -21.13 35.11 -22.35
N HIS A 440 -20.09 34.79 -21.59
CA HIS A 440 -19.15 33.70 -21.88
C HIS A 440 -19.15 32.60 -20.80
N GLU A 441 -18.84 31.37 -21.20
CA GLU A 441 -18.65 30.24 -20.29
C GLU A 441 -17.34 30.42 -19.50
N ASN A 442 -17.40 31.04 -18.33
CA ASN A 442 -16.22 31.35 -17.48
C ASN A 442 -15.72 30.16 -16.65
N GLN A 443 -15.71 28.96 -17.23
CA GLN A 443 -15.21 27.75 -16.58
C GLN A 443 -13.92 27.27 -17.27
N ALA A 444 -13.07 26.57 -16.51
CA ALA A 444 -11.83 26.01 -17.07
C ALA A 444 -12.09 24.94 -18.15
N CYS A 445 -13.29 24.36 -18.20
CA CYS A 445 -13.73 23.34 -19.15
C CYS A 445 -15.14 23.71 -19.64
N PRO A 446 -15.36 23.95 -20.95
CA PRO A 446 -16.67 24.33 -21.50
C PRO A 446 -17.73 23.22 -21.29
N PRO A 447 -18.86 23.50 -20.60
CA PRO A 447 -19.94 22.52 -20.41
C PRO A 447 -20.56 22.02 -21.72
N ALA A 448 -20.53 22.82 -22.78
CA ALA A 448 -21.04 22.43 -24.10
C ALA A 448 -20.22 21.29 -24.76
N LEU A 449 -18.95 21.12 -24.36
CA LEU A 449 -18.00 20.17 -24.98
C LEU A 449 -17.51 19.10 -24.01
N SER A 450 -17.65 19.33 -22.70
CA SER A 450 -17.05 18.50 -21.68
C SER A 450 -17.87 18.45 -20.39
N ASP A 451 -17.90 17.28 -19.76
CA ASP A 451 -18.40 17.10 -18.40
C ASP A 451 -17.19 16.98 -17.46
N GLY A 452 -16.88 18.06 -16.74
CA GLY A 452 -15.74 18.12 -15.82
C GLY A 452 -14.38 17.91 -16.49
N GLY A 453 -14.17 18.48 -17.67
CA GLY A 453 -12.91 18.36 -18.44
C GLY A 453 -12.80 17.10 -19.28
N SER A 454 -13.91 16.40 -19.48
CA SER A 454 -13.97 15.05 -20.01
C SER A 454 -15.01 14.98 -21.14
N LEU A 455 -14.64 14.49 -22.34
CA LEU A 455 -15.50 14.49 -23.57
C LEU A 455 -16.93 13.96 -23.35
N CYS A 456 -17.94 14.67 -23.83
CA CYS A 456 -19.33 14.17 -23.82
C CYS A 456 -19.48 12.91 -24.70
N THR A 457 -20.17 11.89 -24.20
CA THR A 457 -20.39 10.61 -24.91
C THR A 457 -21.89 10.34 -25.09
N GLY A 458 -22.33 10.04 -26.31
CA GLY A 458 -23.71 9.60 -26.61
C GLY A 458 -23.91 8.07 -26.52
N THR A 459 -25.14 7.61 -26.67
CA THR A 459 -25.51 6.18 -26.65
C THR A 459 -25.48 5.61 -28.06
N LYS A 460 -24.38 4.94 -28.44
CA LYS A 460 -24.22 4.37 -29.80
C LYS A 460 -25.32 3.39 -30.20
N ASN A 461 -25.87 2.65 -29.24
CA ASN A 461 -26.90 1.63 -29.49
C ASN A 461 -28.17 2.21 -30.14
N ASP A 462 -28.42 3.51 -30.00
CA ASP A 462 -29.58 4.17 -30.62
C ASP A 462 -29.53 4.08 -32.16
N LEU A 463 -28.33 3.98 -32.75
CA LEU A 463 -28.16 3.79 -34.21
C LEU A 463 -28.67 2.43 -34.68
N LEU A 464 -28.54 1.37 -33.88
CA LEU A 464 -29.07 0.05 -34.24
C LEU A 464 -30.59 0.08 -34.31
N THR A 465 -31.25 0.75 -33.38
CA THR A 465 -32.71 0.93 -33.41
C THR A 465 -33.14 1.62 -34.70
N CYS A 466 -32.43 2.66 -35.15
CA CYS A 466 -32.71 3.31 -36.43
C CYS A 466 -32.50 2.39 -37.64
N LEU A 467 -31.47 1.53 -37.64
CA LEU A 467 -31.22 0.58 -38.73
C LEU A 467 -32.26 -0.54 -38.78
N GLU A 468 -32.69 -1.04 -37.62
CA GLU A 468 -33.73 -2.06 -37.50
C GLU A 468 -35.09 -1.56 -38.02
N GLU A 469 -35.44 -0.29 -37.80
CA GLU A 469 -36.67 0.33 -38.29
C GLU A 469 -36.76 0.39 -39.83
N VAL A 470 -35.60 0.39 -40.51
CA VAL A 470 -35.51 0.46 -41.98
C VAL A 470 -35.34 -0.93 -42.61
N SER A 471 -35.16 -1.98 -41.80
CA SER A 471 -35.01 -3.35 -42.27
C SER A 471 -36.38 -4.06 -42.36
N ASP A 472 -36.65 -4.70 -43.50
CA ASP A 472 -37.77 -5.63 -43.61
C ASP A 472 -37.53 -6.91 -42.76
N ALA A 473 -38.59 -7.46 -42.18
CA ALA A 473 -38.51 -8.46 -41.12
C ALA A 473 -37.91 -9.82 -41.53
N LYS A 474 -36.94 -10.28 -40.71
CA LYS A 474 -36.46 -11.65 -40.40
C LYS A 474 -36.44 -12.67 -41.55
N THR A 475 -35.35 -12.67 -42.29
CA THR A 475 -34.83 -13.86 -42.99
C THR A 475 -34.42 -14.94 -41.97
N GLU A 476 -34.70 -16.21 -42.29
CA GLU A 476 -34.15 -17.35 -41.55
C GLU A 476 -32.62 -17.31 -41.62
N THR A 477 -31.94 -17.55 -40.48
CA THR A 477 -30.47 -17.60 -40.42
C THR A 477 -29.96 -18.65 -41.43
N PRO A 478 -29.20 -18.25 -42.46
CA PRO A 478 -28.70 -19.19 -43.46
C PRO A 478 -27.74 -20.20 -42.82
N VAL A 479 -27.60 -21.38 -43.43
CA VAL A 479 -26.58 -22.35 -43.03
C VAL A 479 -25.21 -21.77 -43.36
N THR A 480 -24.44 -21.43 -42.33
CA THR A 480 -23.15 -20.74 -42.46
C THR A 480 -21.99 -21.72 -42.53
N THR A 481 -21.01 -21.46 -43.39
CA THR A 481 -19.79 -22.26 -43.51
C THR A 481 -18.62 -21.67 -42.71
N CYS A 482 -18.67 -20.39 -42.37
CA CYS A 482 -17.67 -19.69 -41.56
C CYS A 482 -18.34 -18.84 -40.47
N ILE A 483 -17.69 -18.74 -39.31
CA ILE A 483 -18.07 -17.81 -38.25
C ILE A 483 -16.89 -16.92 -37.86
N VAL A 484 -17.12 -15.60 -37.79
CA VAL A 484 -16.18 -14.60 -37.29
C VAL A 484 -16.67 -14.10 -35.93
N LEU A 485 -15.86 -14.29 -34.89
CA LEU A 485 -16.18 -13.98 -33.51
C LEU A 485 -15.40 -12.76 -33.02
N ASP A 486 -16.13 -11.81 -32.45
CA ASP A 486 -15.57 -10.73 -31.64
C ASP A 486 -15.11 -11.31 -30.29
N GLY A 487 -13.80 -11.55 -30.17
CA GLY A 487 -13.23 -12.24 -29.02
C GLY A 487 -13.48 -11.49 -27.71
N ALA A 488 -13.38 -10.16 -27.71
CA ALA A 488 -13.61 -9.35 -26.52
C ALA A 488 -15.08 -9.45 -26.06
N ALA A 489 -16.03 -9.46 -27.00
CA ALA A 489 -17.44 -9.71 -26.70
C ALA A 489 -17.69 -11.12 -26.15
N ILE A 490 -17.04 -12.14 -26.72
CA ILE A 490 -17.17 -13.53 -26.24
C ILE A 490 -16.63 -13.66 -24.81
N VAL A 491 -15.50 -13.07 -24.47
CA VAL A 491 -14.93 -13.11 -23.11
C VAL A 491 -15.83 -12.40 -22.08
N GLN A 492 -16.51 -11.32 -22.49
CA GLN A 492 -17.51 -10.68 -21.62
C GLN A 492 -18.75 -11.55 -21.41
N MET A 493 -19.17 -12.30 -22.43
CA MET A 493 -20.31 -13.20 -22.37
C MET A 493 -20.00 -14.46 -21.53
N LEU A 494 -18.82 -15.04 -21.73
CA LEU A 494 -18.37 -16.26 -21.06
C LEU A 494 -17.70 -15.93 -19.72
N LYS A 495 -18.51 -15.68 -18.70
CA LYS A 495 -17.98 -15.43 -17.35
C LYS A 495 -17.40 -16.70 -16.72
N PRO A 496 -16.37 -16.61 -15.86
CA PRO A 496 -15.68 -17.79 -15.35
C PRO A 496 -16.44 -18.72 -14.40
N ALA A 497 -17.70 -18.39 -14.06
CA ALA A 497 -18.56 -19.18 -13.19
C ALA A 497 -17.84 -19.72 -11.92
N ALA A 498 -17.70 -21.04 -11.79
CA ALA A 498 -17.09 -21.71 -10.64
C ALA A 498 -15.58 -22.03 -10.83
N SER A 499 -14.98 -21.63 -11.95
CA SER A 499 -13.57 -21.86 -12.23
C SER A 499 -12.68 -21.08 -11.24
N LYS A 500 -11.71 -21.76 -10.66
CA LYS A 500 -10.77 -21.19 -9.69
C LYS A 500 -9.55 -20.59 -10.34
N THR A 501 -9.07 -21.16 -11.45
CA THR A 501 -7.86 -20.73 -12.15
C THR A 501 -8.13 -20.38 -13.62
N PHE A 502 -7.24 -19.59 -14.24
CA PHE A 502 -7.38 -19.26 -15.66
C PHE A 502 -7.33 -20.50 -16.57
N GLU A 503 -6.55 -21.52 -16.19
CA GLU A 503 -6.55 -22.82 -16.87
C GLU A 503 -7.92 -23.51 -16.83
N GLU A 504 -8.54 -23.59 -15.64
CA GLU A 504 -9.88 -24.16 -15.51
C GLU A 504 -10.90 -23.37 -16.34
N TYR A 505 -10.79 -22.05 -16.39
CA TYR A 505 -11.66 -21.23 -17.24
C TYR A 505 -11.51 -21.53 -18.72
N ALA A 506 -10.27 -21.66 -19.21
CA ALA A 506 -10.01 -21.98 -20.60
C ALA A 506 -10.59 -23.37 -20.96
N GLN A 507 -10.31 -24.38 -20.15
CA GLN A 507 -10.68 -25.78 -20.42
C GLN A 507 -12.17 -26.07 -20.21
N GLN A 508 -12.80 -25.47 -19.19
CA GLN A 508 -14.18 -25.81 -18.80
C GLN A 508 -15.23 -24.91 -19.44
N ILE A 509 -14.85 -23.71 -19.90
CA ILE A 509 -15.82 -22.70 -20.38
C ILE A 509 -15.47 -22.22 -21.78
N PHE A 510 -14.27 -21.66 -21.97
CA PHE A 510 -13.93 -20.99 -23.22
C PHE A 510 -13.80 -21.96 -24.41
N ILE A 511 -12.99 -23.02 -24.27
CA ILE A 511 -12.78 -24.04 -25.30
C ILE A 511 -14.07 -24.81 -25.64
N PRO A 512 -14.89 -25.28 -24.66
CA PRO A 512 -16.17 -25.94 -24.96
C PRO A 512 -17.15 -25.07 -25.76
N TYR A 513 -17.15 -23.75 -25.54
CA TYR A 513 -17.95 -22.83 -26.35
C TYR A 513 -17.46 -22.80 -27.81
N MET A 514 -16.14 -22.70 -28.03
CA MET A 514 -15.56 -22.72 -29.39
C MET A 514 -15.81 -24.05 -30.10
N SER A 515 -15.64 -25.16 -29.40
CA SER A 515 -15.96 -26.51 -29.91
C SER A 515 -17.40 -26.63 -30.39
N THR A 516 -18.36 -26.08 -29.62
CA THR A 516 -19.78 -26.07 -29.99
C THR A 516 -20.02 -25.27 -31.28
N LYS A 517 -19.35 -24.13 -31.48
CA LYS A 517 -19.47 -23.34 -32.70
C LYS A 517 -18.86 -24.03 -33.91
N LEU A 518 -17.74 -24.71 -33.73
CA LEU A 518 -17.08 -25.51 -34.75
C LEU A 518 -17.91 -26.73 -35.21
N GLN A 519 -18.96 -27.15 -34.50
CA GLN A 519 -19.83 -28.23 -34.97
C GLN A 519 -20.64 -27.85 -36.21
N THR A 520 -20.95 -26.56 -36.38
CA THR A 520 -21.85 -26.07 -37.44
C THR A 520 -21.13 -25.41 -38.60
N VAL A 521 -19.83 -25.16 -38.50
CA VAL A 521 -19.03 -24.43 -39.51
C VAL A 521 -17.71 -25.16 -39.80
N SER A 522 -17.16 -24.97 -41.00
CA SER A 522 -15.84 -25.51 -41.37
C SER A 522 -14.70 -24.55 -41.04
N ARG A 523 -14.99 -23.26 -40.81
CA ARG A 523 -14.00 -22.24 -40.43
C ARG A 523 -14.47 -21.36 -39.26
N LEU A 524 -13.59 -21.14 -38.28
CA LEU A 524 -13.80 -20.21 -37.16
C LEU A 524 -12.67 -19.20 -37.09
N ASP A 525 -13.04 -17.92 -37.11
CA ASP A 525 -12.13 -16.79 -36.97
C ASP A 525 -12.39 -16.10 -35.63
N LEU A 526 -11.36 -15.94 -34.80
CA LEU A 526 -11.42 -15.27 -33.50
C LEU A 526 -10.58 -13.99 -33.55
N VAL A 527 -11.25 -12.84 -33.46
CA VAL A 527 -10.63 -11.52 -33.64
C VAL A 527 -10.59 -10.79 -32.31
N TRP A 528 -9.40 -10.36 -31.87
CA TRP A 528 -9.19 -9.62 -30.64
C TRP A 528 -8.96 -8.13 -30.90
N ASP A 529 -9.36 -7.32 -29.92
CA ASP A 529 -8.90 -5.93 -29.81
C ASP A 529 -7.39 -5.88 -29.55
N THR A 530 -6.76 -4.80 -29.98
CA THR A 530 -5.36 -4.45 -29.68
C THR A 530 -5.32 -3.16 -28.88
N TYR A 531 -4.84 -3.21 -27.64
CA TYR A 531 -4.86 -2.04 -26.76
C TYR A 531 -3.57 -1.23 -26.88
N LEU A 532 -3.64 -0.04 -27.48
CA LEU A 532 -2.53 0.89 -27.64
C LEU A 532 -2.48 1.93 -26.52
N ALA A 533 -1.27 2.22 -26.00
CA ALA A 533 -1.07 3.13 -24.87
C ALA A 533 -1.51 4.57 -25.16
N ASP A 534 -1.22 5.08 -26.37
CA ASP A 534 -1.49 6.47 -26.78
C ASP A 534 -2.73 6.60 -27.69
N SER A 535 -3.77 5.82 -27.41
CA SER A 535 -5.02 5.88 -28.18
C SER A 535 -5.92 7.05 -27.79
N LEU A 536 -6.57 7.67 -28.78
CA LEU A 536 -7.67 8.62 -28.59
C LEU A 536 -8.83 8.02 -27.75
N LYS A 537 -9.04 6.69 -27.84
CA LYS A 537 -10.05 5.97 -27.06
C LYS A 537 -9.60 5.64 -25.63
N GLY A 538 -8.33 5.87 -25.28
CA GLY A 538 -7.81 5.70 -23.91
C GLY A 538 -8.55 6.55 -22.88
N SER A 539 -8.97 7.77 -23.25
CA SER A 539 -9.79 8.65 -22.39
C SER A 539 -11.18 8.08 -22.08
N THR A 540 -11.85 7.49 -23.07
CA THR A 540 -13.14 6.80 -22.91
C THR A 540 -13.02 5.54 -22.06
N ARG A 541 -11.90 4.81 -22.18
CA ARG A 541 -11.58 3.66 -21.31
C ARG A 541 -11.34 4.10 -19.87
N ALA A 542 -10.62 5.21 -19.64
CA ALA A 542 -10.40 5.77 -18.31
C ALA A 542 -11.72 6.16 -17.60
N LYS A 543 -12.73 6.63 -18.35
CA LYS A 543 -14.07 6.92 -17.82
C LYS A 543 -14.89 5.69 -17.41
N ARG A 544 -14.64 4.51 -18.00
CA ARG A 544 -15.34 3.25 -17.66
C ARG A 544 -14.95 2.73 -16.26
N GLY A 545 -14.03 3.41 -15.58
CA GLY A 545 -13.57 3.13 -14.23
C GLY A 545 -12.25 2.38 -14.23
N GLN A 546 -11.49 2.50 -13.15
CA GLN A 546 -10.23 1.78 -12.99
C GLN A 546 -10.49 0.33 -12.60
N GLY A 547 -9.82 -0.59 -13.28
CA GLY A 547 -9.76 -1.99 -12.90
C GLY A 547 -8.54 -2.29 -12.04
N VAL A 548 -8.41 -3.55 -11.64
CA VAL A 548 -7.25 -4.04 -10.89
C VAL A 548 -6.34 -4.81 -11.83
N ARG A 549 -5.06 -4.41 -11.93
CA ARG A 549 -4.07 -5.14 -12.71
C ARG A 549 -3.80 -6.49 -12.02
N ARG A 550 -3.95 -7.59 -12.76
CA ARG A 550 -3.67 -8.94 -12.30
C ARG A 550 -3.05 -9.76 -13.42
N ARG A 551 -1.91 -10.39 -13.14
CA ARG A 551 -1.20 -11.22 -14.11
C ARG A 551 -2.01 -12.46 -14.50
N VAL A 552 -2.03 -12.79 -15.79
CA VAL A 552 -2.71 -14.00 -16.31
C VAL A 552 -1.68 -15.11 -16.53
N VAL A 553 -1.71 -16.12 -15.68
CA VAL A 553 -0.96 -17.38 -15.82
C VAL A 553 -1.88 -18.55 -15.49
N ALA A 554 -1.62 -19.73 -16.05
CA ALA A 554 -2.49 -20.91 -15.95
C ALA A 554 -2.97 -21.20 -14.52
N ALA A 555 -2.04 -21.24 -13.55
CA ALA A 555 -2.31 -21.54 -12.15
C ALA A 555 -2.85 -20.35 -11.32
N ALA A 556 -2.86 -19.13 -11.85
CA ALA A 556 -3.32 -17.96 -11.10
C ALA A 556 -4.84 -17.99 -10.87
N ALA A 557 -5.25 -17.55 -9.68
CA ALA A 557 -6.64 -17.50 -9.30
C ALA A 557 -7.43 -16.47 -10.13
N ILE A 558 -8.65 -16.85 -10.53
CA ILE A 558 -9.56 -15.95 -11.22
C ILE A 558 -9.98 -14.81 -10.27
N PRO A 559 -10.02 -13.56 -10.75
CA PRO A 559 -10.49 -12.43 -9.95
C PRO A 559 -11.97 -12.56 -9.62
N GLY A 560 -12.32 -12.37 -8.35
CA GLY A 560 -13.71 -12.42 -7.88
C GLY A 560 -14.63 -11.38 -8.53
N ASN A 561 -14.08 -10.31 -9.11
CA ASN A 561 -14.82 -9.35 -9.92
C ASN A 561 -14.29 -9.30 -11.36
N TRP A 562 -14.84 -10.19 -12.21
CA TRP A 562 -14.48 -10.31 -13.62
C TRP A 562 -14.61 -9.00 -14.39
N GLN A 563 -15.66 -8.21 -14.12
CA GLN A 563 -15.90 -6.97 -14.84
C GLN A 563 -14.83 -5.91 -14.54
N ASN A 564 -14.36 -5.83 -13.29
CA ASN A 564 -13.25 -4.95 -12.93
C ASN A 564 -11.92 -5.42 -13.52
N PHE A 565 -11.68 -6.74 -13.60
CA PHE A 565 -10.50 -7.29 -14.24
C PHE A 565 -10.44 -6.93 -15.73
N LEU A 566 -11.57 -7.07 -16.44
CA LEU A 566 -11.72 -6.67 -17.85
C LEU A 566 -11.77 -5.16 -18.08
N ARG A 567 -11.55 -4.30 -17.07
CA ARG A 567 -11.36 -2.86 -17.29
C ARG A 567 -9.90 -2.46 -17.52
N VAL A 568 -8.95 -3.35 -17.23
CA VAL A 568 -7.52 -3.09 -17.42
C VAL A 568 -7.07 -3.64 -18.76
N ASP A 569 -6.54 -2.77 -19.62
CA ASP A 569 -6.14 -3.12 -20.98
C ASP A 569 -5.07 -4.21 -21.02
N SER A 570 -4.05 -4.13 -20.16
CA SER A 570 -3.00 -5.16 -20.08
C SER A 570 -3.50 -6.52 -19.58
N ASN A 571 -4.50 -6.56 -18.70
CA ASN A 571 -5.13 -7.82 -18.29
C ASN A 571 -5.79 -8.50 -19.47
N LYS A 572 -6.48 -7.73 -20.31
CA LYS A 572 -7.12 -8.26 -21.52
C LYS A 572 -6.08 -8.75 -22.51
N THR A 573 -5.02 -7.97 -22.76
CA THR A 573 -3.93 -8.38 -23.65
C THR A 573 -3.33 -9.72 -23.23
N GLU A 574 -3.02 -9.89 -21.93
CA GLU A 574 -2.50 -11.17 -21.42
C GLU A 574 -3.54 -12.29 -21.47
N LEU A 575 -4.80 -12.01 -21.13
CA LEU A 575 -5.88 -12.99 -21.21
C LEU A 575 -6.09 -13.48 -22.65
N PHE A 576 -6.14 -12.57 -23.61
CA PHE A 576 -6.36 -12.89 -25.03
C PHE A 576 -5.22 -13.73 -25.59
N ARG A 577 -3.96 -13.39 -25.24
CA ARG A 577 -2.80 -14.22 -25.60
C ARG A 577 -2.86 -15.60 -24.96
N PHE A 578 -3.19 -15.68 -23.66
CA PHE A 578 -3.34 -16.95 -22.95
C PHE A 578 -4.44 -17.84 -23.58
N LEU A 579 -5.61 -17.28 -23.87
CA LEU A 579 -6.71 -18.01 -24.49
C LEU A 579 -6.40 -18.44 -25.93
N SER A 580 -5.69 -17.60 -26.70
CA SER A 580 -5.24 -17.94 -28.05
C SER A 580 -4.29 -19.12 -28.04
N ALA A 581 -3.29 -19.11 -27.14
CA ALA A 581 -2.35 -20.21 -26.96
C ALA A 581 -3.08 -21.51 -26.56
N ALA A 582 -3.96 -21.45 -25.56
CA ALA A 582 -4.74 -22.61 -25.11
C ALA A 582 -5.63 -23.18 -26.22
N LEU A 583 -6.25 -22.32 -27.04
CA LEU A 583 -7.10 -22.75 -28.15
C LEU A 583 -6.29 -23.38 -29.30
N MET A 584 -5.11 -22.84 -29.61
CA MET A 584 -4.20 -23.39 -30.62
C MET A 584 -3.62 -24.76 -30.22
N GLU A 585 -3.35 -24.94 -28.93
CA GLU A 585 -2.90 -26.22 -28.36
C GLU A 585 -4.01 -27.27 -28.42
N TRP A 586 -5.24 -26.87 -28.06
CA TRP A 586 -6.40 -27.76 -28.08
C TRP A 586 -6.88 -28.17 -29.49
N PHE A 587 -6.75 -27.27 -30.48
CA PHE A 587 -7.36 -27.49 -31.80
C PHE A 587 -6.64 -28.60 -32.58
N ASP A 588 -7.24 -29.78 -32.68
CA ASP A 588 -6.76 -30.88 -33.51
C ASP A 588 -7.96 -31.52 -34.22
N GLN A 589 -8.45 -30.86 -35.27
CA GLN A 589 -9.64 -31.26 -36.00
C GLN A 589 -9.31 -31.36 -37.50
N GLU A 590 -9.46 -32.56 -38.05
CA GLU A 590 -9.41 -32.77 -39.50
C GLU A 590 -10.60 -32.03 -40.16
N ASP A 591 -10.38 -31.49 -41.36
CA ASP A 591 -11.36 -30.77 -42.17
C ASP A 591 -11.93 -29.45 -41.58
N LYS A 592 -11.29 -28.89 -40.54
CA LYS A 592 -11.67 -27.58 -39.97
C LYS A 592 -10.52 -26.58 -39.98
N GLN A 593 -10.87 -25.30 -40.04
CA GLN A 593 -9.93 -24.19 -40.01
C GLN A 593 -10.19 -23.30 -38.80
N LEU A 594 -9.12 -22.94 -38.10
CA LEU A 594 -9.09 -21.97 -37.02
C LEU A 594 -8.16 -20.83 -37.40
N VAL A 595 -8.63 -19.59 -37.31
CA VAL A 595 -7.82 -18.38 -37.54
C VAL A 595 -7.97 -17.46 -36.32
N ILE A 596 -6.87 -17.00 -35.73
CA ILE A 596 -6.89 -16.18 -34.52
C ILE A 596 -5.92 -15.01 -34.70
N THR A 597 -6.36 -13.79 -34.42
CA THR A 597 -5.41 -12.67 -34.28
C THR A 597 -4.60 -12.84 -32.99
N ASP A 598 -3.29 -12.58 -32.96
CA ASP A 598 -2.51 -12.54 -31.72
C ASP A 598 -1.50 -11.39 -31.76
N GLY A 599 -1.82 -10.28 -31.08
CA GLY A 599 -1.08 -9.04 -31.21
C GLY A 599 -1.07 -8.53 -32.66
N GLU A 600 0.12 -8.34 -33.23
CA GLU A 600 0.30 -7.92 -34.62
C GLU A 600 0.29 -9.09 -35.63
N ALA A 601 0.22 -10.34 -35.15
CA ALA A 601 0.23 -11.53 -35.99
C ALA A 601 -1.17 -12.14 -36.16
N VAL A 602 -1.26 -13.09 -37.10
CA VAL A 602 -2.42 -13.98 -37.28
C VAL A 602 -1.92 -15.41 -37.21
N LEU A 603 -2.53 -16.21 -36.32
CA LEU A 603 -2.28 -17.62 -36.16
C LEU A 603 -3.36 -18.40 -36.90
N SER A 604 -3.00 -19.51 -37.55
CA SER A 604 -3.98 -20.40 -38.18
C SER A 604 -3.64 -21.87 -38.01
N LYS A 605 -4.66 -22.72 -37.88
CA LYS A 605 -4.52 -24.18 -37.89
C LYS A 605 -5.63 -24.82 -38.75
N PRO A 606 -5.31 -25.57 -39.82
CA PRO A 606 -3.96 -25.73 -40.42
C PRO A 606 -3.39 -24.41 -40.94
N LEU A 607 -2.10 -24.38 -41.27
CA LEU A 607 -1.45 -23.18 -41.81
C LEU A 607 -2.09 -22.79 -43.15
N LEU A 608 -2.67 -21.60 -43.23
CA LEU A 608 -3.27 -21.10 -44.48
C LEU A 608 -2.21 -20.45 -45.38
N PRO A 609 -2.31 -20.61 -46.71
CA PRO A 609 -1.26 -20.21 -47.65
C PRO A 609 -1.13 -18.69 -47.88
N ASP A 610 -2.19 -17.91 -47.62
CA ASP A 610 -2.15 -16.44 -47.72
C ASP A 610 -2.79 -15.79 -46.50
N LEU A 611 -1.97 -15.28 -45.59
CA LEU A 611 -2.42 -14.46 -44.45
C LEU A 611 -2.04 -12.99 -44.61
N THR A 612 -1.50 -12.59 -45.77
CA THR A 612 -0.96 -11.23 -45.99
C THR A 612 -2.05 -10.18 -46.08
N SER A 613 -3.29 -10.57 -46.37
CA SER A 613 -4.46 -9.69 -46.31
C SER A 613 -5.02 -9.52 -44.88
N LEU A 614 -4.60 -10.35 -43.92
CA LEU A 614 -5.03 -10.28 -42.51
C LEU A 614 -3.93 -9.72 -41.58
N ALA A 615 -2.66 -9.88 -41.94
CA ALA A 615 -1.51 -9.38 -41.20
C ALA A 615 -0.75 -8.29 -41.99
N PRO A 616 -0.15 -7.28 -41.33
CA PRO A 616 -0.04 -7.13 -39.87
C PRO A 616 -1.34 -6.63 -39.24
N CYS A 617 -1.59 -7.12 -38.02
CA CYS A 617 -2.73 -6.71 -37.23
C CYS A 617 -2.49 -5.31 -36.61
N ASN A 618 -2.63 -4.24 -37.39
CA ASN A 618 -2.38 -2.85 -36.97
C ASN A 618 -3.62 -2.02 -36.51
N HIS A 619 -4.85 -2.52 -36.68
CA HIS A 619 -6.05 -1.83 -36.19
C HIS A 619 -6.24 -1.98 -34.68
N GLU A 620 -6.62 -0.90 -33.99
CA GLU A 620 -6.80 -0.96 -32.53
C GLU A 620 -7.99 -1.82 -32.10
N GLU A 621 -9.09 -1.81 -32.86
CA GLU A 621 -10.31 -2.53 -32.51
C GLU A 621 -10.56 -3.71 -33.46
N ALA A 622 -11.26 -4.72 -32.94
CA ALA A 622 -11.68 -5.87 -33.74
C ALA A 622 -12.65 -5.47 -34.86
N ASP A 623 -13.34 -4.33 -34.73
CA ASP A 623 -14.48 -3.93 -35.55
C ASP A 623 -14.26 -4.04 -37.07
N SER A 624 -13.31 -3.29 -37.57
CA SER A 624 -12.89 -3.21 -38.96
C SER A 624 -12.14 -4.47 -39.40
N ARG A 625 -11.39 -5.10 -38.48
CA ARG A 625 -10.69 -6.37 -38.77
C ARG A 625 -11.66 -7.50 -39.06
N MET A 626 -12.79 -7.56 -38.35
CA MET A 626 -13.78 -8.62 -38.55
C MET A 626 -14.26 -8.67 -40.00
N LEU A 627 -14.30 -7.53 -40.69
CA LEU A 627 -14.67 -7.49 -42.11
C LEU A 627 -13.52 -7.93 -43.04
N LEU A 628 -12.25 -7.68 -42.68
CA LEU A 628 -11.11 -8.27 -43.38
C LEU A 628 -11.13 -9.80 -43.29
N HIS A 629 -11.42 -10.34 -42.11
CA HIS A 629 -11.60 -11.78 -41.90
C HIS A 629 -12.76 -12.34 -42.74
N ALA A 630 -13.88 -11.63 -42.81
CA ALA A 630 -14.99 -12.01 -43.68
C ALA A 630 -14.60 -12.00 -45.17
N SER A 631 -13.93 -10.94 -45.65
CA SER A 631 -13.43 -10.85 -47.03
C SER A 631 -12.48 -11.99 -47.38
N HIS A 632 -11.51 -12.26 -46.50
CA HIS A 632 -10.56 -13.34 -46.67
C HIS A 632 -11.26 -14.71 -46.68
N ALA A 633 -12.25 -14.94 -45.81
CA ALA A 633 -13.05 -16.17 -45.85
C ALA A 633 -13.81 -16.32 -47.18
N GLY A 634 -14.36 -15.23 -47.71
CA GLY A 634 -15.01 -15.20 -49.04
C GLY A 634 -14.06 -15.61 -50.17
N GLN A 635 -12.85 -15.05 -50.19
CA GLN A 635 -11.80 -15.41 -51.16
C GLN A 635 -11.34 -16.87 -51.06
N HIS A 636 -11.57 -17.51 -49.90
CA HIS A 636 -11.24 -18.91 -49.64
C HIS A 636 -12.46 -19.84 -49.72
N GLY A 637 -13.51 -19.44 -50.44
CA GLY A 637 -14.67 -20.30 -50.78
C GLY A 637 -15.78 -20.35 -49.73
N HIS A 638 -15.78 -19.44 -48.75
CA HIS A 638 -16.87 -19.32 -47.78
C HIS A 638 -17.87 -18.23 -48.19
N HIS A 639 -19.02 -18.61 -48.75
CA HIS A 639 -20.04 -17.67 -49.23
C HIS A 639 -21.16 -17.38 -48.20
N ALA A 640 -21.17 -18.09 -47.06
CA ALA A 640 -22.14 -17.88 -45.99
C ALA A 640 -21.40 -17.69 -44.66
N ILE A 641 -21.14 -16.43 -44.31
CA ILE A 641 -20.30 -16.03 -43.17
C ILE A 641 -21.18 -15.40 -42.08
N LEU A 642 -21.06 -15.90 -40.86
CA LEU A 642 -21.74 -15.34 -39.68
C LEU A 642 -20.77 -14.47 -38.87
N ILE A 643 -21.05 -13.18 -38.74
CA ILE A 643 -20.34 -12.29 -37.82
C ILE A 643 -21.09 -12.22 -36.49
N ARG A 644 -20.41 -12.49 -35.37
CA ARG A 644 -20.97 -12.37 -34.01
C ARG A 644 -20.23 -11.31 -33.23
N THR A 645 -20.93 -10.22 -32.93
CA THR A 645 -20.44 -9.06 -32.17
C THR A 645 -21.57 -8.47 -31.32
N VAL A 646 -21.19 -7.60 -30.38
CA VAL A 646 -22.13 -6.71 -29.66
C VAL A 646 -21.85 -5.24 -29.97
N ASP A 647 -20.88 -4.94 -30.84
CA ASP A 647 -20.50 -3.58 -31.19
C ASP A 647 -21.33 -3.08 -32.38
N THR A 648 -21.95 -1.91 -32.20
CA THR A 648 -22.72 -1.22 -33.23
C THR A 648 -21.83 -0.83 -34.41
N ASP A 649 -20.56 -0.50 -34.18
CA ASP A 649 -19.64 -0.05 -35.22
C ASP A 649 -19.45 -1.17 -36.29
N VAL A 650 -19.38 -2.44 -35.87
CA VAL A 650 -19.28 -3.60 -36.78
C VAL A 650 -20.51 -3.72 -37.68
N VAL A 651 -21.71 -3.52 -37.14
CA VAL A 651 -22.96 -3.64 -37.92
C VAL A 651 -23.03 -2.53 -38.96
N VAL A 652 -22.69 -1.30 -38.58
CA VAL A 652 -22.64 -0.15 -39.50
C VAL A 652 -21.63 -0.40 -40.62
N LEU A 653 -20.43 -0.87 -40.27
CA LEU A 653 -19.40 -1.22 -41.26
C LEU A 653 -19.86 -2.36 -42.18
N ALA A 654 -20.50 -3.40 -41.63
CA ALA A 654 -20.98 -4.54 -42.40
C ALA A 654 -22.05 -4.12 -43.42
N VAL A 655 -23.00 -3.27 -43.04
CA VAL A 655 -24.01 -2.73 -43.97
C VAL A 655 -23.33 -1.88 -45.05
N SER A 656 -22.35 -1.05 -44.68
CA SER A 656 -21.64 -0.19 -45.63
C SER A 656 -20.81 -0.98 -46.64
N LEU A 657 -20.19 -2.09 -46.23
CA LEU A 657 -19.22 -2.85 -47.03
C LEU A 657 -19.81 -4.13 -47.62
N ALA A 658 -21.07 -4.46 -47.35
CA ALA A 658 -21.71 -5.69 -47.82
C ALA A 658 -21.62 -5.89 -49.34
N GLN A 659 -21.68 -4.81 -50.12
CA GLN A 659 -21.57 -4.86 -51.59
C GLN A 659 -20.12 -5.12 -52.06
N GLU A 660 -19.13 -4.64 -51.31
CA GLU A 660 -17.69 -4.83 -51.63
C GLU A 660 -17.17 -6.19 -51.18
N LEU A 661 -17.88 -6.88 -50.28
CA LEU A 661 -17.54 -8.22 -49.78
C LEU A 661 -18.03 -9.36 -50.71
N GLN A 662 -18.61 -9.05 -51.87
CA GLN A 662 -19.06 -10.06 -52.83
C GLN A 662 -17.87 -10.71 -53.58
N PRO A 663 -17.87 -12.03 -53.79
CA PRO A 663 -16.85 -12.70 -54.61
C PRO A 663 -16.83 -12.14 -56.04
N GLU A 664 -15.65 -12.05 -56.66
CA GLU A 664 -15.48 -11.54 -58.04
C GLU A 664 -16.32 -12.29 -59.11
N ASP A 665 -16.83 -13.48 -58.80
CA ASP A 665 -17.62 -14.31 -59.72
C ASP A 665 -19.14 -13.97 -59.77
N GLU A 666 -19.63 -13.01 -58.97
CA GLU A 666 -21.07 -12.63 -58.92
C GLU A 666 -21.37 -11.12 -59.18
N LEU A 667 -20.38 -10.32 -59.61
CA LEU A 667 -20.55 -8.89 -59.93
C LEU A 667 -20.94 -8.62 -61.40
#